data_AF-A0A9Y6J993-F1
#
_entry.id   AF-A0A9Y6J993-F1
#
_cell.length_a   1.000
_cell.length_b   1.000
_cell.length_c   1.000
_cell.angle_alpha   90.00
_cell.angle_beta   90.00
_cell.angle_gamma   90.00
#
_symmetry.space_group_name_H-M   'P 1'
#
loop_
_entity.id
_entity.type
_entity.pdbx_description
1 polymer ?
#
loop_
_entity_poly.entity_id
_entity_poly.type
_entity_poly.pdbx_seq_one_letter_code
_entity_poly.pdbx_strand_id
1 'polypeptide(L)'
;MIIPVHTVPSCPRSCSCPGVREVHCTFRHLTSIPKTLPKDTERLNLGYNSLTEVEGSEFRSLQQLEMLMLHGNDINTVHPGAFYSLRSLQILKLSYNKLTSINPGLFEGLVGLIRLHLDHNLIDFIEPYSFSGLTSLKLLQLEGNLLKEVHPHTFITVSVLGHFWTSGLKHLHLSDNLLEQLPAGALQTAPRLELLSLHGNPWTCNCQLHWLMEWSSTHEGVIKCKKERGSKDICPQCSSPQHLNGTLFLGLTPDKLTCERPALRSPLKKWDNPVWAESEAEPDTPYTRDFEKPLGHLTIVLSDSHGNSAHVACDVRHPGDSSPMTWAANPRSPRDLSVNVSLVTAIECEIDREKLQNLWQLVAYYYESPAILERGHQRGNASGVTYQYTQAVNENSPYFTELKGYLVAEPSWLLQPRVTLRLNRKQTTTKKLVMDFTTLITKDINIHRAEDDSDFASSWALIRRGTAGRVQTALEGSKVNLECSVIASDPQVKMEWMLPDLSVVEDVTDKIHISENGQLVILNATLSDSGVYHCIVRTKAGVDLMPLRLTIKERSLSPTAFNGEKITVERGNTFSLPCEVTSAHPSHTIWYLPRNQVLLPTQQTRRAEVMENGTLVVRRLTLEDAGEYSCLASNLYGADMLTHIVEVRGEKASEKTKVQTEKEHPILTVALEEREGSGGDFQEIVRPFSTQLPEKVGSRQRNPNGFSKRIRMKDSKRKPNKSIKELDPNRWAEILAKANAKPGAALPTEQTLEEPSTVIIQPRLQFLLEFVTQSNSQKIST
;
A
#
# COMPACT_ATOMS: atom_id res chain seq x y z
N MET A 1 47.50 -31.63 54.43
CA MET A 1 46.81 -31.26 53.17
C MET A 1 46.15 -29.92 53.39
N ILE A 2 46.38 -28.96 52.50
CA ILE A 2 45.76 -27.62 52.56
C ILE A 2 44.50 -27.68 51.69
N ILE A 3 43.35 -27.28 52.25
CA ILE A 3 42.08 -27.19 51.54
C ILE A 3 42.18 -26.04 50.53
N PRO A 4 41.78 -26.21 49.25
CA PRO A 4 41.82 -25.12 48.29
C PRO A 4 40.83 -24.03 48.69
N VAL A 5 41.33 -22.79 48.78
CA VAL A 5 40.49 -21.61 49.01
C VAL A 5 39.55 -21.45 47.82
N HIS A 6 38.24 -21.52 48.06
CA HIS A 6 37.24 -21.17 47.05
C HIS A 6 37.49 -19.73 46.57
N THR A 7 37.83 -19.59 45.29
CA THR A 7 37.95 -18.28 44.64
C THR A 7 36.57 -17.63 44.60
N VAL A 8 36.35 -16.63 45.47
CA VAL A 8 35.11 -15.86 45.54
C VAL A 8 34.78 -15.29 44.15
N PRO A 9 33.56 -15.50 43.61
CA PRO A 9 33.17 -14.92 42.32
C PRO A 9 33.28 -13.40 42.41
N SER A 10 34.13 -12.83 41.54
CA SER A 10 34.64 -11.48 41.71
C SER A 10 33.59 -10.42 41.35
N CYS A 11 32.79 -10.01 42.34
CA CYS A 11 31.90 -8.85 42.21
C CYS A 11 32.73 -7.59 41.87
N PRO A 12 32.32 -6.76 40.89
CA PRO A 12 33.02 -5.52 40.57
C PRO A 12 33.04 -4.58 41.78
N ARG A 13 34.18 -3.94 42.08
CA ARG A 13 34.32 -2.99 43.21
C ARG A 13 33.32 -1.83 43.18
N SER A 14 32.89 -1.42 41.98
CA SER A 14 31.92 -0.33 41.79
C SER A 14 30.46 -0.78 41.94
N CYS A 15 30.20 -2.07 42.11
CA CYS A 15 28.86 -2.66 42.13
C CYS A 15 28.57 -3.40 43.44
N SER A 16 27.30 -3.70 43.67
CA SER A 16 26.82 -4.52 44.78
C SER A 16 26.24 -5.82 44.25
N CYS A 17 26.75 -6.95 44.73
CA CYS A 17 26.24 -8.28 44.39
C CYS A 17 25.59 -8.91 45.64
N PRO A 18 24.29 -8.63 45.91
CA PRO A 18 23.61 -9.15 47.10
C PRO A 18 23.45 -10.68 47.10
N GLY A 19 23.58 -11.31 45.92
CA GLY A 19 23.71 -12.76 45.76
C GLY A 19 24.60 -13.10 44.57
N VAL A 20 24.84 -14.39 44.33
CA VAL A 20 25.66 -14.88 43.20
C VAL A 20 25.03 -14.63 41.82
N ARG A 21 23.74 -14.34 41.75
CA ARG A 21 22.94 -14.23 40.51
C ARG A 21 22.49 -12.81 40.17
N GLU A 22 22.72 -11.83 41.06
CA GLU A 22 22.21 -10.47 40.90
C GLU A 22 23.33 -9.44 41.10
N VAL A 23 23.47 -8.52 40.16
CA VAL A 23 24.53 -7.50 40.14
C VAL A 23 23.92 -6.12 39.93
N HIS A 24 24.10 -5.24 40.91
CA HIS A 24 23.57 -3.88 40.93
C HIS A 24 24.69 -2.84 40.87
N CYS A 25 24.71 -2.06 39.80
CA CYS A 25 25.70 -1.03 39.50
C CYS A 25 25.03 0.36 39.33
N THR A 26 23.82 0.56 39.86
CA THR A 26 23.03 1.78 39.66
C THR A 26 23.53 2.99 40.44
N PHE A 27 23.43 4.20 39.86
CA PHE A 27 23.87 5.46 40.48
C PHE A 27 25.36 5.46 40.85
N ARG A 28 26.22 4.98 39.95
CA ARG A 28 27.67 4.83 40.17
C ARG A 28 28.53 5.70 39.26
N HIS A 29 27.91 6.55 38.43
CA HIS A 29 28.57 7.39 37.42
C HIS A 29 29.54 6.60 36.52
N LEU A 30 29.19 5.35 36.19
CA LEU A 30 29.99 4.53 35.31
C LEU A 30 29.98 5.11 33.89
N THR A 31 31.15 5.33 33.32
CA THR A 31 31.35 5.71 31.91
C THR A 31 31.52 4.49 31.00
N SER A 32 31.87 3.33 31.57
CA SER A 32 32.04 2.06 30.85
C SER A 32 31.55 0.88 31.69
N ILE A 33 31.13 -0.20 31.02
CA ILE A 33 30.66 -1.42 31.68
C ILE A 33 31.83 -2.18 32.35
N PRO A 34 31.69 -2.73 33.56
CA PRO A 34 32.76 -3.50 34.21
C PRO A 34 33.14 -4.76 33.41
N LYS A 35 34.41 -4.86 33.01
CA LYS A 35 34.94 -5.99 32.19
C LYS A 35 34.90 -7.37 32.84
N THR A 36 34.65 -7.44 34.15
CA THR A 36 34.60 -8.70 34.91
C THR A 36 33.28 -8.78 35.65
N LEU A 37 32.38 -9.65 35.19
CA LEU A 37 31.07 -9.90 35.78
C LEU A 37 30.97 -11.40 36.15
N PRO A 38 30.25 -11.76 37.24
CA PRO A 38 30.03 -13.17 37.60
C PRO A 38 29.29 -13.92 36.49
N LYS A 39 29.77 -15.11 36.11
CA LYS A 39 29.20 -15.89 34.98
C LYS A 39 27.77 -16.36 35.24
N ASP A 40 27.44 -16.61 36.51
CA ASP A 40 26.13 -17.10 36.95
C ASP A 40 25.11 -15.95 37.18
N THR A 41 25.35 -14.76 36.61
CA THR A 41 24.46 -13.60 36.75
C THR A 41 23.19 -13.79 35.91
N GLU A 42 22.03 -13.82 36.59
CA GLU A 42 20.70 -13.83 35.98
C GLU A 42 20.13 -12.41 35.81
N ARG A 43 20.49 -11.46 36.70
CA ARG A 43 20.00 -10.07 36.67
C ARG A 43 21.14 -9.06 36.80
N LEU A 44 21.27 -8.20 35.80
CA LEU A 44 22.29 -7.15 35.74
C LEU A 44 21.63 -5.77 35.61
N ASN A 45 21.87 -4.90 36.58
CA ASN A 45 21.32 -3.53 36.56
C ASN A 45 22.44 -2.48 36.52
N LEU A 46 22.56 -1.82 35.37
CA LEU A 46 23.50 -0.75 35.02
C LEU A 46 22.77 0.59 34.79
N GLY A 47 21.49 0.70 35.17
CA GLY A 47 20.70 1.92 34.97
C GLY A 47 21.16 3.12 35.82
N TYR A 48 20.82 4.33 35.39
CA TYR A 48 21.24 5.58 36.03
C TYR A 48 22.76 5.70 36.20
N ASN A 49 23.47 5.64 35.08
CA ASN A 49 24.91 5.89 34.96
C ASN A 49 25.17 6.85 33.78
N SER A 50 26.41 6.93 33.27
CA SER A 50 26.81 7.80 32.17
C SER A 50 27.47 6.99 31.06
N LEU A 51 26.92 5.81 30.77
CA LEU A 51 27.38 4.94 29.67
C LEU A 51 27.00 5.59 28.34
N THR A 52 27.96 5.71 27.42
CA THR A 52 27.75 6.29 26.07
C THR A 52 27.58 5.24 24.98
N GLU A 53 28.22 4.08 25.13
CA GLU A 53 28.24 3.02 24.13
C GLU A 53 28.20 1.63 24.77
N VAL A 54 27.85 0.63 23.97
CA VAL A 54 27.81 -0.79 24.37
C VAL A 54 28.55 -1.65 23.34
N GLU A 55 29.77 -2.05 23.67
CA GLU A 55 30.61 -2.94 22.84
C GLU A 55 30.13 -4.40 22.88
N GLY A 56 29.71 -4.89 24.05
CA GLY A 56 29.21 -6.26 24.27
C GLY A 56 30.29 -7.29 24.62
N SER A 57 31.57 -6.89 24.67
CA SER A 57 32.68 -7.78 25.07
C SER A 57 32.48 -8.36 26.48
N GLU A 58 31.82 -7.58 27.34
CA GLU A 58 31.53 -7.83 28.76
C GLU A 58 30.42 -8.87 28.93
N PHE A 59 29.53 -9.01 27.94
CA PHE A 59 28.35 -9.87 27.99
C PHE A 59 28.60 -11.28 27.49
N ARG A 60 29.74 -11.53 26.82
CA ARG A 60 30.07 -12.80 26.16
C ARG A 60 30.02 -14.03 27.09
N SER A 61 30.25 -13.85 28.39
CA SER A 61 30.20 -14.93 29.38
C SER A 61 28.87 -15.09 30.12
N LEU A 62 27.88 -14.22 29.89
CA LEU A 62 26.64 -14.12 30.68
C LEU A 62 25.47 -14.88 30.03
N GLN A 63 25.68 -16.15 29.68
CA GLN A 63 24.69 -16.96 28.95
C GLN A 63 23.40 -17.25 29.76
N GLN A 64 23.43 -17.07 31.09
CA GLN A 64 22.29 -17.26 32.00
C GLN A 64 21.52 -15.96 32.28
N LEU A 65 21.92 -14.82 31.70
CA LEU A 65 21.29 -13.54 31.98
C LEU A 65 19.85 -13.50 31.46
N GLU A 66 18.88 -13.33 32.36
CA GLU A 66 17.45 -13.18 32.04
C GLU A 66 17.02 -11.71 31.90
N MET A 67 17.69 -10.81 32.62
CA MET A 67 17.29 -9.41 32.74
C MET A 67 18.49 -8.46 32.70
N LEU A 68 18.48 -7.55 31.73
CA LEU A 68 19.49 -6.51 31.54
C LEU A 68 18.82 -5.13 31.58
N MET A 69 19.28 -4.28 32.51
CA MET A 69 18.80 -2.91 32.65
C MET A 69 19.92 -1.91 32.34
N LEU A 70 19.73 -1.10 31.30
CA LEU A 70 20.63 -0.03 30.82
C LEU A 70 19.91 1.34 30.75
N HIS A 71 18.74 1.46 31.40
CA HIS A 71 17.89 2.65 31.33
C HIS A 71 18.49 3.87 32.05
N GLY A 72 18.20 5.08 31.57
CA GLY A 72 18.72 6.30 32.18
C GLY A 72 20.23 6.41 32.05
N ASN A 73 20.75 6.23 30.84
CA ASN A 73 22.16 6.42 30.50
C ASN A 73 22.25 7.39 29.30
N ASP A 74 23.47 7.63 28.82
CA ASP A 74 23.75 8.49 27.67
C ASP A 74 23.96 7.68 26.37
N ILE A 75 23.43 6.45 26.30
CA ILE A 75 23.79 5.48 25.24
C ILE A 75 23.27 5.98 23.89
N ASN A 76 24.19 6.27 22.96
CA ASN A 76 23.88 6.67 21.59
C ASN A 76 24.21 5.55 20.58
N THR A 77 25.15 4.66 20.89
CA THR A 77 25.55 3.54 20.05
C THR A 77 25.49 2.21 20.79
N VAL A 78 25.05 1.17 20.09
CA VAL A 78 25.16 -0.24 20.50
C VAL A 78 25.80 -0.97 19.34
N HIS A 79 26.89 -1.69 19.59
CA HIS A 79 27.61 -2.39 18.53
C HIS A 79 26.77 -3.57 17.99
N PRO A 80 26.77 -3.82 16.67
CA PRO A 80 26.12 -5.01 16.10
C PRO A 80 26.62 -6.29 16.78
N GLY A 81 25.68 -7.17 17.16
CA GLY A 81 25.99 -8.41 17.87
C GLY A 81 26.43 -8.24 19.33
N ALA A 82 26.40 -7.04 19.93
CA ALA A 82 26.77 -6.82 21.33
C ALA A 82 25.99 -7.69 22.32
N PHE A 83 24.75 -8.08 21.98
CA PHE A 83 23.90 -8.96 22.78
C PHE A 83 23.84 -10.41 22.30
N TYR A 84 24.60 -10.81 21.26
CA TYR A 84 24.49 -12.10 20.57
C TYR A 84 24.62 -13.35 21.49
N SER A 85 25.40 -13.23 22.57
CA SER A 85 25.60 -14.31 23.54
C SER A 85 24.46 -14.47 24.56
N LEU A 86 23.55 -13.49 24.66
CA LEU A 86 22.52 -13.38 25.70
C LEU A 86 21.22 -14.12 25.33
N ARG A 87 21.33 -15.37 24.87
CA ARG A 87 20.18 -16.14 24.34
C ARG A 87 19.06 -16.41 25.36
N SER A 88 19.38 -16.38 26.66
CA SER A 88 18.42 -16.55 27.77
C SER A 88 17.71 -15.24 28.19
N LEU A 89 18.06 -14.11 27.59
CA LEU A 89 17.57 -12.79 28.01
C LEU A 89 16.09 -12.64 27.68
N GLN A 90 15.28 -12.39 28.69
CA GLN A 90 13.83 -12.22 28.57
C GLN A 90 13.41 -10.75 28.59
N ILE A 91 14.18 -9.88 29.28
CA ILE A 91 13.84 -8.47 29.47
C ILE A 91 15.08 -7.59 29.24
N LEU A 92 14.98 -6.70 28.25
CA LEU A 92 15.98 -5.68 27.95
C LEU A 92 15.35 -4.29 28.13
N LYS A 93 15.99 -3.45 28.97
CA LYS A 93 15.59 -2.05 29.18
C LYS A 93 16.66 -1.07 28.70
N LEU A 94 16.36 -0.37 27.62
CA LEU A 94 17.15 0.72 27.03
C LEU A 94 16.40 2.08 27.08
N SER A 95 15.32 2.17 27.86
CA SER A 95 14.53 3.39 28.06
C SER A 95 15.37 4.58 28.55
N TYR A 96 15.01 5.82 28.20
CA TYR A 96 15.75 7.03 28.62
C TYR A 96 17.24 6.96 28.25
N ASN A 97 17.51 6.90 26.95
CA ASN A 97 18.84 6.91 26.33
C ASN A 97 18.84 7.86 25.11
N LYS A 98 19.90 7.84 24.30
CA LYS A 98 20.13 8.74 23.16
C LYS A 98 20.22 8.00 21.82
N LEU A 99 19.60 6.82 21.71
CA LEU A 99 19.58 6.03 20.48
C LEU A 99 18.81 6.80 19.39
N THR A 100 19.39 6.93 18.21
CA THR A 100 18.82 7.67 17.07
C THR A 100 18.16 6.79 16.02
N SER A 101 18.62 5.55 15.87
CA SER A 101 18.08 4.60 14.89
C SER A 101 18.28 3.16 15.36
N ILE A 102 17.54 2.24 14.76
CA ILE A 102 17.63 0.80 15.01
C ILE A 102 17.94 0.08 13.69
N ASN A 103 18.87 -0.87 13.74
CA ASN A 103 19.22 -1.78 12.66
C ASN A 103 19.05 -3.26 13.09
N PRO A 104 19.00 -4.23 12.15
CA PRO A 104 18.84 -5.66 12.46
C PRO A 104 19.97 -6.27 13.30
N GLY A 105 21.20 -5.77 13.17
CA GLY A 105 22.34 -6.27 13.95
C GLY A 105 22.30 -5.93 15.44
N LEU A 106 21.47 -4.97 15.86
CA LEU A 106 21.44 -4.46 17.24
C LEU A 106 20.88 -5.48 18.24
N PHE A 107 19.83 -6.21 17.85
CA PHE A 107 19.15 -7.21 18.71
C PHE A 107 19.44 -8.67 18.31
N GLU A 108 20.43 -8.88 17.44
CA GLU A 108 20.78 -10.21 16.95
C GLU A 108 21.13 -11.18 18.10
N GLY A 109 20.64 -12.42 18.00
CA GLY A 109 20.85 -13.48 18.99
C GLY A 109 19.90 -13.47 20.21
N LEU A 110 19.07 -12.44 20.39
CA LEU A 110 18.12 -12.31 21.50
C LEU A 110 16.81 -13.14 21.33
N VAL A 111 16.94 -14.41 20.94
CA VAL A 111 15.80 -15.29 20.59
C VAL A 111 14.79 -15.48 21.74
N GLY A 112 15.27 -15.47 22.99
CA GLY A 112 14.45 -15.59 24.21
C GLY A 112 13.74 -14.30 24.66
N LEU A 113 13.94 -13.17 23.98
CA LEU A 113 13.48 -11.86 24.46
C LEU A 113 11.95 -11.74 24.43
N ILE A 114 11.37 -11.39 25.57
CA ILE A 114 9.91 -11.29 25.77
C ILE A 114 9.46 -9.82 25.79
N ARG A 115 10.27 -8.94 26.41
CA ARG A 115 9.97 -7.51 26.56
C ARG A 115 11.19 -6.65 26.19
N LEU A 116 10.97 -5.72 25.27
CA LEU A 116 11.95 -4.74 24.83
C LEU A 116 11.42 -3.33 25.11
N HIS A 117 12.15 -2.58 25.94
CA HIS A 117 11.82 -1.20 26.28
C HIS A 117 12.84 -0.24 25.66
N LEU A 118 12.36 0.64 24.78
CA LEU A 118 13.10 1.64 24.02
C LEU A 118 12.42 3.03 24.11
N ASP A 119 11.53 3.22 25.08
CA ASP A 119 10.84 4.47 25.30
C ASP A 119 11.79 5.61 25.69
N HIS A 120 11.39 6.86 25.40
CA HIS A 120 12.17 8.06 25.71
C HIS A 120 13.60 8.00 25.14
N ASN A 121 13.70 7.72 23.85
CA ASN A 121 14.93 7.79 23.07
C ASN A 121 14.77 8.85 21.95
N LEU A 122 15.70 8.92 21.01
CA LEU A 122 15.70 9.86 19.89
C LEU A 122 15.46 9.14 18.55
N ILE A 123 14.77 7.99 18.57
CA ILE A 123 14.66 7.10 17.41
C ILE A 123 13.76 7.76 16.36
N ASP A 124 14.33 8.15 15.21
CA ASP A 124 13.59 8.72 14.09
C ASP A 124 13.28 7.70 12.97
N PHE A 125 14.09 6.64 12.89
CA PHE A 125 13.96 5.57 11.91
C PHE A 125 14.28 4.17 12.50
N ILE A 126 13.47 3.18 12.12
CA ILE A 126 13.69 1.76 12.43
C ILE A 126 13.78 1.01 11.11
N GLU A 127 14.94 0.40 10.86
CA GLU A 127 15.16 -0.40 9.66
C GLU A 127 14.19 -1.60 9.60
N PRO A 128 13.61 -1.92 8.43
CA PRO A 128 12.80 -3.13 8.25
C PRO A 128 13.49 -4.38 8.75
N TYR A 129 12.72 -5.34 9.27
CA TYR A 129 13.23 -6.58 9.86
C TYR A 129 14.16 -6.41 11.08
N SER A 130 14.27 -5.21 11.68
CA SER A 130 15.13 -4.98 12.86
C SER A 130 14.81 -5.85 14.08
N PHE A 131 13.59 -6.39 14.16
CA PHE A 131 13.15 -7.28 15.23
C PHE A 131 13.08 -8.75 14.79
N SER A 132 13.53 -9.09 13.57
CA SER A 132 13.56 -10.45 13.06
C SER A 132 14.48 -11.34 13.89
N GLY A 133 14.03 -12.55 14.19
CA GLY A 133 14.73 -13.49 15.08
C GLY A 133 14.36 -13.34 16.56
N LEU A 134 13.64 -12.28 16.96
CA LEU A 134 13.08 -12.12 18.31
C LEU A 134 11.80 -12.95 18.49
N THR A 135 11.89 -14.27 18.28
CA THR A 135 10.74 -15.18 18.17
C THR A 135 9.83 -15.20 19.41
N SER A 136 10.37 -14.86 20.59
CA SER A 136 9.65 -14.82 21.86
C SER A 136 8.99 -13.47 22.19
N LEU A 137 9.19 -12.43 21.37
CA LEU A 137 8.86 -11.05 21.70
C LEU A 137 7.35 -10.80 21.76
N LYS A 138 6.88 -10.29 22.90
CA LYS A 138 5.46 -10.01 23.17
C LYS A 138 5.16 -8.55 23.44
N LEU A 139 6.13 -7.79 23.95
CA LEU A 139 5.99 -6.37 24.26
C LEU A 139 7.14 -5.58 23.63
N LEU A 140 6.78 -4.61 22.79
CA LEU A 140 7.68 -3.60 22.23
C LEU A 140 7.19 -2.22 22.64
N GLN A 141 8.04 -1.49 23.35
CA GLN A 141 7.73 -0.17 23.90
C GLN A 141 8.64 0.90 23.25
N LEU A 142 8.03 1.77 22.42
CA LEU A 142 8.65 2.85 21.64
C LEU A 142 8.05 4.24 21.95
N GLU A 143 7.30 4.39 23.04
CA GLU A 143 6.69 5.65 23.50
C GLU A 143 7.73 6.76 23.68
N GLY A 144 7.43 8.00 23.26
CA GLY A 144 8.37 9.12 23.45
C GLY A 144 9.61 9.04 22.55
N ASN A 145 9.41 8.81 21.25
CA ASN A 145 10.47 8.79 20.23
C ASN A 145 10.14 9.80 19.10
N LEU A 146 10.92 9.80 18.02
CA LEU A 146 10.83 10.77 16.92
C LEU A 146 10.35 10.14 15.60
N LEU A 147 9.70 8.96 15.65
CA LEU A 147 9.29 8.20 14.48
C LEU A 147 8.28 9.00 13.64
N LYS A 148 8.62 9.25 12.37
CA LYS A 148 7.75 9.96 11.40
C LYS A 148 6.99 9.02 10.47
N GLU A 149 7.64 7.91 10.11
CA GLU A 149 7.11 6.89 9.21
C GLU A 149 7.58 5.50 9.67
N VAL A 150 6.77 4.49 9.36
CA VAL A 150 7.04 3.08 9.69
C VAL A 150 6.93 2.29 8.40
N HIS A 151 7.86 1.38 8.14
CA HIS A 151 7.80 0.49 6.99
C HIS A 151 6.88 -0.72 7.29
N PRO A 152 6.12 -1.26 6.32
CA PRO A 152 5.23 -2.41 6.54
C PRO A 152 5.90 -3.61 7.24
N HIS A 153 7.19 -3.81 6.97
CA HIS A 153 8.00 -4.92 7.49
C HIS A 153 8.81 -4.57 8.77
N THR A 154 8.54 -3.45 9.44
CA THR A 154 9.25 -3.05 10.67
C THR A 154 8.99 -4.00 11.84
N PHE A 155 7.74 -4.39 12.12
CA PHE A 155 7.38 -5.16 13.33
C PHE A 155 7.41 -6.69 13.16
N ILE A 156 8.01 -7.20 12.08
CA ILE A 156 8.20 -8.64 11.88
C ILE A 156 9.19 -9.18 12.91
N THR A 157 8.78 -10.21 13.64
CA THR A 157 9.65 -10.89 14.61
C THR A 157 10.11 -12.26 14.14
N VAL A 158 9.38 -12.88 13.21
CA VAL A 158 9.78 -14.17 12.61
C VAL A 158 9.57 -14.16 11.10
N SER A 159 10.58 -14.65 10.40
CA SER A 159 10.56 -14.98 8.98
C SER A 159 10.73 -16.50 8.81
N VAL A 160 10.02 -17.09 7.85
CA VAL A 160 10.15 -18.49 7.46
C VAL A 160 10.29 -18.57 5.94
N LEU A 161 11.33 -19.27 5.47
CA LEU A 161 11.65 -19.44 4.04
C LEU A 161 11.83 -18.09 3.30
N GLY A 162 12.31 -17.05 3.98
CA GLY A 162 12.45 -15.69 3.45
C GLY A 162 11.16 -14.93 3.10
N HIS A 163 10.03 -15.62 2.87
CA HIS A 163 8.80 -15.08 2.28
C HIS A 163 7.59 -15.02 3.23
N PHE A 164 7.60 -15.78 4.33
CA PHE A 164 6.49 -15.83 5.27
C PHE A 164 6.84 -15.08 6.55
N TRP A 165 6.19 -13.93 6.77
CA TRP A 165 6.50 -13.02 7.87
C TRP A 165 5.33 -12.89 8.85
N THR A 166 5.65 -12.86 10.14
CA THR A 166 4.66 -12.52 11.18
C THR A 166 5.33 -11.92 12.42
N SER A 167 4.50 -11.41 13.33
CA SER A 167 4.88 -10.83 14.60
C SER A 167 4.28 -11.63 15.77
N GLY A 168 5.11 -11.93 16.77
CA GLY A 168 4.69 -12.48 18.06
C GLY A 168 4.08 -11.45 19.02
N LEU A 169 4.09 -10.16 18.63
CA LEU A 169 3.70 -9.04 19.48
C LEU A 169 2.24 -9.12 19.94
N LYS A 170 2.07 -8.87 21.24
CA LYS A 170 0.79 -8.68 21.93
C LYS A 170 0.59 -7.22 22.33
N HIS A 171 1.64 -6.55 22.77
CA HIS A 171 1.61 -5.15 23.18
C HIS A 171 2.59 -4.34 22.34
N LEU A 172 2.07 -3.37 21.60
CA LEU A 172 2.85 -2.43 20.80
C LEU A 172 2.51 -1.00 21.24
N HIS A 173 3.53 -0.26 21.68
CA HIS A 173 3.36 1.12 22.12
C HIS A 173 4.09 2.06 21.17
N LEU A 174 3.34 2.88 20.44
CA LEU A 174 3.83 3.87 19.47
C LEU A 174 3.37 5.29 19.84
N SER A 175 2.94 5.48 21.08
CA SER A 175 2.46 6.75 21.60
C SER A 175 3.55 7.83 21.63
N ASP A 176 3.14 9.09 21.65
CA ASP A 176 4.01 10.25 21.87
C ASP A 176 5.23 10.23 20.89
N ASN A 177 4.91 10.18 19.59
CA ASN A 177 5.82 10.10 18.44
C ASN A 177 5.37 11.13 17.35
N LEU A 178 5.97 11.10 16.15
CA LEU A 178 5.69 12.04 15.05
C LEU A 178 4.95 11.38 13.86
N LEU A 179 4.20 10.31 14.09
CA LEU A 179 3.51 9.55 13.04
C LEU A 179 2.29 10.32 12.50
N GLU A 180 2.33 10.69 11.22
CA GLU A 180 1.15 11.23 10.52
C GLU A 180 0.22 10.12 10.02
N GLN A 181 0.78 8.96 9.66
CA GLN A 181 0.10 7.81 9.07
C GLN A 181 0.77 6.50 9.48
N LEU A 182 0.01 5.41 9.44
CA LEU A 182 0.50 4.05 9.64
C LEU A 182 0.14 3.21 8.40
N PRO A 183 1.02 2.34 7.88
CA PRO A 183 0.66 1.45 6.78
C PRO A 183 -0.06 0.19 7.29
N ALA A 184 -1.06 -0.29 6.54
CA ALA A 184 -1.84 -1.48 6.88
C ALA A 184 -0.96 -2.72 7.15
N GLY A 185 0.05 -2.96 6.31
CA GLY A 185 0.96 -4.11 6.43
C GLY A 185 1.71 -4.22 7.77
N ALA A 186 1.95 -3.09 8.45
CA ALA A 186 2.62 -3.07 9.75
C ALA A 186 1.75 -3.66 10.88
N LEU A 187 0.42 -3.64 10.75
CA LEU A 187 -0.51 -4.30 11.68
C LEU A 187 -1.02 -5.65 11.17
N GLN A 188 -1.18 -5.82 9.85
CA GLN A 188 -1.56 -7.12 9.25
C GLN A 188 -0.60 -8.25 9.61
N THR A 189 0.70 -7.94 9.72
CA THR A 189 1.72 -8.92 10.16
C THR A 189 1.64 -9.29 11.65
N ALA A 190 0.84 -8.59 12.46
CA ALA A 190 0.71 -8.77 13.91
C ALA A 190 -0.71 -9.24 14.36
N PRO A 191 -1.19 -10.42 13.94
CA PRO A 191 -2.56 -10.90 14.20
C PRO A 191 -2.86 -11.28 15.66
N ARG A 192 -1.90 -11.11 16.58
CA ARG A 192 -2.01 -11.45 18.01
C ARG A 192 -2.01 -10.22 18.93
N LEU A 193 -2.18 -9.03 18.36
CA LEU A 193 -2.10 -7.78 19.08
C LEU A 193 -3.30 -7.60 20.03
N GLU A 194 -3.01 -7.44 21.32
CA GLU A 194 -3.96 -7.28 22.43
C GLU A 194 -4.00 -5.82 22.94
N LEU A 195 -2.92 -5.07 22.72
CA LEU A 195 -2.80 -3.65 23.07
C LEU A 195 -2.00 -2.89 22.02
N LEU A 196 -2.57 -1.79 21.53
CA LEU A 196 -1.93 -0.79 20.69
C LEU A 196 -2.12 0.62 21.27
N SER A 197 -1.04 1.35 21.57
CA SER A 197 -1.12 2.78 21.96
C SER A 197 -0.65 3.69 20.82
N LEU A 198 -1.49 4.68 20.47
CA LEU A 198 -1.31 5.59 19.32
C LEU A 198 -1.49 7.08 19.70
N HIS A 199 -1.75 7.42 20.96
CA HIS A 199 -1.97 8.81 21.37
C HIS A 199 -0.70 9.66 21.19
N GLY A 200 -0.85 10.99 21.18
CA GLY A 200 0.29 11.91 21.08
C GLY A 200 1.05 11.86 19.75
N ASN A 201 0.40 11.41 18.68
CA ASN A 201 0.92 11.46 17.30
C ASN A 201 0.07 12.42 16.44
N PRO A 202 0.67 13.11 15.45
CA PRO A 202 0.00 14.08 14.59
C PRO A 202 -0.83 13.43 13.46
N TRP A 203 -1.79 12.56 13.80
CA TRP A 203 -2.54 11.78 12.81
C TRP A 203 -3.24 12.62 11.74
N THR A 204 -3.06 12.24 10.47
CA THR A 204 -3.79 12.79 9.32
C THR A 204 -5.02 11.92 9.04
N CYS A 205 -6.19 12.41 9.44
CA CYS A 205 -7.48 11.74 9.31
C CYS A 205 -8.16 12.10 7.98
N ASN A 206 -7.69 11.46 6.91
CA ASN A 206 -8.30 11.47 5.57
C ASN A 206 -8.68 10.04 5.15
N CYS A 207 -9.07 9.82 3.88
CA CYS A 207 -9.41 8.49 3.37
C CYS A 207 -8.30 7.43 3.56
N GLN A 208 -7.02 7.83 3.67
CA GLN A 208 -5.92 6.88 3.89
C GLN A 208 -5.95 6.26 5.29
N LEU A 209 -6.76 6.80 6.21
CA LEU A 209 -7.02 6.24 7.55
C LEU A 209 -8.21 5.26 7.56
N HIS A 210 -8.97 5.13 6.47
CA HIS A 210 -10.17 4.28 6.40
C HIS A 210 -9.89 2.83 6.83
N TRP A 211 -8.78 2.25 6.33
CA TRP A 211 -8.39 0.89 6.69
C TRP A 211 -8.15 0.70 8.20
N LEU A 212 -7.65 1.73 8.91
CA LEU A 212 -7.39 1.64 10.34
C LEU A 212 -8.68 1.71 11.16
N MET A 213 -9.69 2.43 10.66
CA MET A 213 -11.04 2.44 11.25
C MET A 213 -11.72 1.08 11.10
N GLU A 214 -11.66 0.47 9.91
CA GLU A 214 -12.16 -0.88 9.64
C GLU A 214 -11.38 -1.96 10.42
N TRP A 215 -10.06 -1.81 10.54
CA TRP A 215 -9.24 -2.66 11.40
C TRP A 215 -9.62 -2.51 12.88
N SER A 216 -9.89 -1.28 13.34
CA SER A 216 -10.31 -1.03 14.73
C SER A 216 -11.72 -1.55 15.04
N SER A 217 -12.62 -1.66 14.06
CA SER A 217 -13.95 -2.24 14.27
C SER A 217 -13.92 -3.77 14.27
N THR A 218 -13.00 -4.39 13.53
CA THR A 218 -12.76 -5.84 13.57
C THR A 218 -11.94 -6.30 14.79
N HIS A 219 -11.13 -5.40 15.36
CA HIS A 219 -10.26 -5.66 16.52
C HIS A 219 -10.67 -4.83 17.74
N GLU A 220 -11.95 -4.94 18.14
CA GLU A 220 -12.51 -4.14 19.23
C GLU A 220 -11.67 -4.19 20.51
N GLY A 221 -11.34 -3.01 21.02
CA GLY A 221 -10.61 -2.86 22.27
C GLY A 221 -9.10 -3.15 22.18
N VAL A 222 -8.50 -3.45 21.03
CA VAL A 222 -7.03 -3.54 20.91
C VAL A 222 -6.38 -2.16 21.05
N ILE A 223 -6.94 -1.13 20.42
CA ILE A 223 -6.45 0.25 20.62
C ILE A 223 -6.84 0.73 22.03
N LYS A 224 -5.86 1.14 22.84
CA LYS A 224 -6.07 1.60 24.21
C LYS A 224 -5.68 3.07 24.38
N CYS A 225 -6.51 3.81 25.12
CA CYS A 225 -6.20 5.16 25.59
C CYS A 225 -5.44 5.11 26.92
N LYS A 226 -4.56 6.09 27.16
CA LYS A 226 -3.77 6.22 28.39
C LYS A 226 -4.64 6.81 29.50
N LYS A 227 -4.94 5.99 30.51
CA LYS A 227 -5.70 6.38 31.70
C LYS A 227 -4.74 6.88 32.77
N GLU A 228 -4.77 8.19 33.03
CA GLU A 228 -4.00 8.81 34.11
C GLU A 228 -4.92 9.12 35.31
N ARG A 229 -4.38 9.01 36.53
CA ARG A 229 -5.19 9.07 37.75
C ARG A 229 -5.66 10.50 38.03
N GLY A 230 -6.88 10.83 37.60
CA GLY A 230 -7.56 12.10 37.89
C GLY A 230 -7.69 13.04 36.69
N SER A 231 -7.17 12.67 35.51
CA SER A 231 -7.36 13.39 34.25
C SER A 231 -8.29 12.61 33.30
N LYS A 232 -8.65 13.21 32.16
CA LYS A 232 -9.43 12.53 31.11
C LYS A 232 -8.53 11.55 30.36
N ASP A 233 -9.06 10.38 30.00
CA ASP A 233 -8.35 9.37 29.21
C ASP A 233 -7.75 9.98 27.93
N ILE A 234 -6.43 9.86 27.77
CA ILE A 234 -5.69 10.39 26.61
C ILE A 234 -5.80 9.38 25.47
N CYS A 235 -6.75 9.64 24.58
CA CYS A 235 -7.01 8.87 23.36
C CYS A 235 -6.33 9.52 22.15
N PRO A 236 -6.11 8.77 21.05
CA PRO A 236 -5.52 9.33 19.84
C PRO A 236 -6.48 10.31 19.14
N GLN A 237 -5.91 11.41 18.65
CA GLN A 237 -6.62 12.54 18.07
C GLN A 237 -6.10 12.84 16.66
N CYS A 238 -6.97 13.36 15.81
CA CYS A 238 -6.58 13.91 14.51
C CYS A 238 -5.89 15.25 14.70
N SER A 239 -4.76 15.48 14.02
CA SER A 239 -4.10 16.78 13.92
C SER A 239 -4.40 17.48 12.59
N SER A 240 -4.75 16.72 11.56
CA SER A 240 -5.06 17.17 10.20
C SER A 240 -6.21 16.33 9.65
N PRO A 241 -7.13 16.87 8.82
CA PRO A 241 -7.26 18.26 8.41
C PRO A 241 -7.73 19.19 9.54
N GLN A 242 -7.61 20.51 9.37
CA GLN A 242 -7.91 21.52 10.41
C GLN A 242 -9.32 21.37 11.03
N HIS A 243 -10.33 21.00 10.24
CA HIS A 243 -11.71 20.84 10.71
C HIS A 243 -11.94 19.59 11.57
N LEU A 244 -11.00 18.63 11.58
CA LEU A 244 -10.98 17.47 12.47
C LEU A 244 -9.94 17.62 13.59
N ASN A 245 -9.20 18.73 13.67
CA ASN A 245 -8.12 18.90 14.65
C ASN A 245 -8.65 18.78 16.10
N GLY A 246 -8.00 17.92 16.90
CA GLY A 246 -8.39 17.59 18.27
C GLY A 246 -9.57 16.60 18.40
N THR A 247 -10.18 16.16 17.30
CA THR A 247 -11.24 15.13 17.35
C THR A 247 -10.65 13.74 17.61
N LEU A 248 -11.34 12.92 18.40
CA LEU A 248 -10.96 11.54 18.68
C LEU A 248 -11.19 10.66 17.45
N PHE A 249 -10.13 10.07 16.87
CA PHE A 249 -10.31 9.33 15.61
C PHE A 249 -11.20 8.10 15.78
N LEU A 250 -11.11 7.41 16.94
CA LEU A 250 -11.93 6.25 17.30
C LEU A 250 -13.44 6.53 17.35
N GLY A 251 -13.85 7.81 17.39
CA GLY A 251 -15.25 8.24 17.36
C GLY A 251 -15.72 8.81 16.02
N LEU A 252 -14.90 8.73 14.96
CA LEU A 252 -15.26 9.19 13.63
C LEU A 252 -16.09 8.15 12.87
N THR A 253 -16.97 8.61 11.99
CA THR A 253 -17.64 7.78 11.00
C THR A 253 -16.82 7.76 9.70
N PRO A 254 -16.78 6.65 8.94
CA PRO A 254 -16.04 6.56 7.68
C PRO A 254 -16.36 7.70 6.69
N ASP A 255 -17.62 8.14 6.64
CA ASP A 255 -18.10 9.21 5.75
C ASP A 255 -17.42 10.58 5.98
N LYS A 256 -16.74 10.78 7.12
CA LYS A 256 -15.97 12.01 7.42
C LYS A 256 -14.53 11.95 6.93
N LEU A 257 -14.04 10.79 6.51
CA LEU A 257 -12.67 10.58 6.03
C LEU A 257 -12.61 10.73 4.50
N THR A 258 -13.02 11.90 3.99
CA THR A 258 -13.01 12.15 2.54
C THR A 258 -11.62 12.56 2.03
N CYS A 259 -11.39 12.34 0.74
CA CYS A 259 -10.18 12.75 0.03
C CYS A 259 -10.58 13.57 -1.20
N GLU A 260 -11.01 14.80 -0.95
CA GLU A 260 -11.52 15.67 -1.99
C GLU A 260 -10.41 16.51 -2.64
N ARG A 261 -10.63 16.90 -3.90
CA ARG A 261 -9.83 17.95 -4.54
C ARG A 261 -10.03 19.29 -3.83
N PRO A 262 -9.05 20.22 -3.86
CA PRO A 262 -9.27 21.58 -3.40
C PRO A 262 -10.39 22.24 -4.20
N ALA A 263 -11.21 23.03 -3.52
CA ALA A 263 -12.22 23.90 -4.09
C ALA A 263 -11.93 25.34 -3.63
N LEU A 264 -11.82 26.25 -4.60
CA LEU A 264 -11.59 27.66 -4.37
C LEU A 264 -12.92 28.40 -4.24
N ARG A 265 -13.11 29.07 -3.09
CA ARG A 265 -14.20 30.03 -2.88
C ARG A 265 -13.67 31.46 -2.96
N SER A 266 -14.47 32.29 -3.62
CA SER A 266 -14.26 33.74 -3.72
C SER A 266 -15.58 34.40 -4.10
N PRO A 267 -15.96 35.54 -3.51
CA PRO A 267 -17.11 36.33 -3.95
C PRO A 267 -16.98 36.84 -5.40
N LEU A 268 -15.76 36.81 -5.96
CA LEU A 268 -15.45 37.24 -7.31
C LEU A 268 -15.45 36.08 -8.34
N LYS A 269 -15.77 34.84 -7.93
CA LYS A 269 -15.91 33.66 -8.79
C LYS A 269 -17.30 33.66 -9.44
N LYS A 270 -17.37 33.75 -10.76
CA LYS A 270 -18.63 33.86 -11.52
C LYS A 270 -19.24 32.51 -11.89
N TRP A 271 -18.41 31.48 -12.04
CA TRP A 271 -18.81 30.11 -12.41
C TRP A 271 -17.65 29.12 -12.10
N ASP A 272 -17.94 27.82 -12.06
CA ASP A 272 -16.91 26.78 -11.89
C ASP A 272 -16.38 26.32 -13.26
N ASN A 273 -15.05 26.30 -13.42
CA ASN A 273 -14.41 26.05 -14.70
C ASN A 273 -14.28 24.52 -14.98
N PRO A 274 -14.94 23.97 -16.01
CA PRO A 274 -14.95 22.54 -16.30
C PRO A 274 -13.60 22.03 -16.84
N VAL A 275 -12.70 22.91 -17.31
CA VAL A 275 -11.33 22.52 -17.72
C VAL A 275 -10.58 21.86 -16.56
N TRP A 276 -10.89 22.24 -15.32
CA TRP A 276 -10.30 21.67 -14.10
C TRP A 276 -11.25 20.70 -13.36
N ALA A 277 -12.43 20.44 -13.92
CA ALA A 277 -13.39 19.45 -13.40
C ALA A 277 -13.20 18.05 -14.01
N GLU A 278 -12.32 17.88 -15.00
CA GLU A 278 -12.05 16.58 -15.63
C GLU A 278 -11.18 15.64 -14.76
N SER A 279 -11.74 15.17 -13.64
CA SER A 279 -11.66 13.75 -13.20
C SER A 279 -12.46 13.56 -11.90
N GLU A 280 -13.77 13.33 -12.01
CA GLU A 280 -14.59 12.83 -10.88
C GLU A 280 -14.36 11.33 -10.60
N ALA A 281 -13.56 10.65 -11.43
CA ALA A 281 -12.98 9.37 -11.05
C ALA A 281 -11.86 9.63 -10.04
N GLU A 282 -11.88 8.89 -8.92
CA GLU A 282 -10.69 8.69 -8.10
C GLU A 282 -9.52 8.29 -9.02
N PRO A 283 -8.28 8.73 -8.74
CA PRO A 283 -7.15 8.24 -9.51
C PRO A 283 -7.10 6.71 -9.37
N ASP A 284 -7.18 5.99 -10.50
CA ASP A 284 -7.01 4.53 -10.56
C ASP A 284 -5.58 4.20 -10.08
N THR A 285 -5.37 4.11 -8.77
CA THR A 285 -4.05 3.87 -8.20
C THR A 285 -3.63 2.44 -8.48
N PRO A 286 -2.45 2.20 -9.09
CA PRO A 286 -1.95 0.86 -9.32
C PRO A 286 -1.81 0.10 -8.01
N TYR A 287 -2.32 -1.12 -7.94
CA TYR A 287 -2.16 -1.98 -6.77
C TYR A 287 -0.72 -2.49 -6.70
N THR A 288 -0.05 -2.38 -5.55
CA THR A 288 1.37 -2.80 -5.37
C THR A 288 1.62 -4.23 -5.85
N ARG A 289 0.65 -5.12 -5.59
CA ARG A 289 0.67 -6.55 -5.92
C ARG A 289 0.78 -6.87 -7.41
N ASP A 290 0.51 -5.93 -8.31
CA ASP A 290 0.69 -6.15 -9.75
C ASP A 290 2.14 -5.91 -10.22
N PHE A 291 2.99 -5.35 -9.34
CA PHE A 291 4.41 -5.05 -9.62
C PHE A 291 5.36 -5.94 -8.83
N GLU A 292 4.86 -6.66 -7.83
CA GLU A 292 5.54 -7.73 -7.11
C GLU A 292 5.94 -8.88 -8.05
N LYS A 293 7.15 -9.41 -7.88
CA LYS A 293 7.59 -10.62 -8.57
C LYS A 293 6.77 -11.83 -8.09
N PRO A 294 6.64 -12.91 -8.88
CA PRO A 294 6.08 -14.16 -8.37
C PRO A 294 6.95 -14.73 -7.24
N LEU A 295 6.33 -15.50 -6.33
CA LEU A 295 7.03 -16.27 -5.29
C LEU A 295 7.89 -17.39 -5.87
N GLY A 296 7.59 -17.83 -7.09
CA GLY A 296 8.26 -18.90 -7.78
C GLY A 296 7.50 -19.34 -9.02
N HIS A 297 8.07 -20.32 -9.71
CA HIS A 297 7.50 -20.92 -10.92
C HIS A 297 7.14 -22.37 -10.63
N LEU A 298 5.96 -22.79 -11.11
CA LEU A 298 5.41 -24.13 -10.93
C LEU A 298 5.00 -24.70 -12.29
N THR A 299 5.69 -25.74 -12.72
CA THR A 299 5.37 -26.49 -13.94
C THR A 299 4.59 -27.75 -13.57
N ILE A 300 3.40 -27.89 -14.13
CA ILE A 300 2.45 -28.97 -13.83
C ILE A 300 2.15 -29.74 -15.11
N VAL A 301 2.42 -31.04 -15.11
CA VAL A 301 1.95 -31.99 -16.12
C VAL A 301 0.87 -32.85 -15.48
N LEU A 302 -0.39 -32.70 -15.89
CA LEU A 302 -1.51 -33.48 -15.37
C LEU A 302 -2.03 -34.48 -16.42
N SER A 303 -2.56 -35.61 -15.95
CA SER A 303 -3.21 -36.65 -16.74
C SER A 303 -4.32 -37.34 -15.94
N ASP A 304 -5.43 -37.71 -16.60
CA ASP A 304 -6.56 -38.44 -15.98
C ASP A 304 -6.75 -39.85 -16.56
N SER A 305 -7.71 -40.61 -16.00
CA SER A 305 -8.08 -41.95 -16.49
C SER A 305 -8.77 -41.96 -17.86
N HIS A 306 -9.26 -40.81 -18.34
CA HIS A 306 -9.94 -40.68 -19.65
C HIS A 306 -8.96 -40.41 -20.80
N GLY A 307 -7.66 -40.33 -20.52
CA GLY A 307 -6.62 -40.07 -21.51
C GLY A 307 -6.39 -38.57 -21.79
N ASN A 308 -7.02 -37.67 -21.03
CA ASN A 308 -6.73 -36.25 -21.10
C ASN A 308 -5.35 -36.00 -20.50
N SER A 309 -4.56 -35.13 -21.13
CA SER A 309 -3.29 -34.67 -20.57
C SER A 309 -3.07 -33.19 -20.87
N ALA A 310 -2.41 -32.50 -19.94
CA ALA A 310 -2.12 -31.08 -20.07
C ALA A 310 -0.79 -30.74 -19.39
N HIS A 311 -0.06 -29.80 -19.99
CA HIS A 311 1.21 -29.28 -19.50
C HIS A 311 1.10 -27.76 -19.43
N VAL A 312 1.28 -27.20 -18.23
CA VAL A 312 1.22 -25.77 -17.96
C VAL A 312 2.43 -25.34 -17.13
N ALA A 313 2.98 -24.18 -17.46
CA ALA A 313 3.91 -23.44 -16.61
C ALA A 313 3.14 -22.27 -15.99
N CYS A 314 3.27 -22.10 -14.68
CA CYS A 314 2.48 -21.17 -13.90
C CYS A 314 3.35 -20.36 -12.95
N ASP A 315 3.07 -19.07 -12.85
CA ASP A 315 3.67 -18.19 -11.87
C ASP A 315 2.88 -18.23 -10.57
N VAL A 316 3.57 -18.45 -9.45
CA VAL A 316 2.96 -18.47 -8.11
C VAL A 316 2.88 -17.03 -7.60
N ARG A 317 1.67 -16.48 -7.47
CA ARG A 317 1.48 -15.13 -6.91
C ARG A 317 1.86 -15.12 -5.42
N HIS A 318 2.24 -13.96 -4.90
CA HIS A 318 2.31 -13.75 -3.45
C HIS A 318 0.89 -13.92 -2.85
N PRO A 319 0.75 -14.58 -1.68
CA PRO A 319 -0.54 -14.78 -1.02
C PRO A 319 -1.26 -13.45 -0.77
N GLY A 320 -2.57 -13.53 -0.57
CA GLY A 320 -3.36 -12.39 -0.09
C GLY A 320 -3.05 -12.03 1.36
N ASP A 321 -4.00 -11.36 2.02
CA ASP A 321 -3.91 -10.97 3.43
C ASP A 321 -3.32 -12.11 4.27
N SER A 322 -2.14 -11.84 4.85
CA SER A 322 -1.19 -12.75 5.52
C SER A 322 -1.60 -14.23 5.61
N SER A 323 -0.87 -15.12 4.92
CA SER A 323 -1.03 -16.58 5.05
C SER A 323 -1.07 -17.01 6.53
N PRO A 324 -2.12 -17.69 7.00
CA PRO A 324 -2.29 -17.97 8.42
C PRO A 324 -1.18 -18.90 8.93
N MET A 325 -0.49 -18.42 9.97
CA MET A 325 0.72 -19.01 10.52
C MET A 325 0.46 -19.46 11.96
N THR A 326 0.49 -20.77 12.18
CA THR A 326 0.22 -21.40 13.48
C THR A 326 1.50 -21.96 14.09
N TRP A 327 1.53 -21.98 15.42
CA TRP A 327 2.73 -22.23 16.22
C TRP A 327 2.42 -23.34 17.21
N ALA A 328 3.17 -24.43 17.16
CA ALA A 328 3.11 -25.50 18.14
C ALA A 328 4.51 -25.75 18.71
N ALA A 329 4.62 -26.00 20.02
CA ALA A 329 5.85 -26.53 20.59
C ALA A 329 6.08 -27.93 19.98
N ASN A 330 7.30 -28.22 19.52
CA ASN A 330 7.59 -29.51 18.91
C ASN A 330 7.38 -30.62 19.99
N PRO A 331 6.52 -31.63 19.75
CA PRO A 331 6.21 -32.64 20.75
C PRO A 331 7.40 -33.55 21.10
N ARG A 332 8.48 -33.55 20.30
CA ARG A 332 9.73 -34.27 20.59
C ARG A 332 10.74 -33.43 21.37
N SER A 333 10.67 -32.11 21.25
CA SER A 333 11.59 -31.17 21.89
C SER A 333 10.85 -29.88 22.26
N PRO A 334 10.40 -29.70 23.52
CA PRO A 334 9.64 -28.51 23.94
C PRO A 334 10.45 -27.19 23.94
N ARG A 335 11.70 -27.22 23.44
CA ARG A 335 12.55 -26.05 23.18
C ARG A 335 12.61 -25.66 21.70
N ASP A 336 12.10 -26.49 20.80
CA ASP A 336 11.99 -26.18 19.37
C ASP A 336 10.55 -25.79 19.01
N LEU A 337 10.41 -24.84 18.09
CA LEU A 337 9.12 -24.33 17.64
C LEU A 337 8.80 -24.92 16.27
N SER A 338 7.78 -25.79 16.20
CA SER A 338 7.21 -26.23 14.94
C SER A 338 6.23 -25.18 14.40
N VAL A 339 6.48 -24.72 13.19
CA VAL A 339 5.70 -23.67 12.52
C VAL A 339 4.95 -24.26 11.35
N ASN A 340 3.63 -24.08 11.36
CA ASN A 340 2.74 -24.54 10.31
C ASN A 340 2.15 -23.32 9.59
N VAL A 341 2.62 -23.07 8.36
CA VAL A 341 2.14 -22.01 7.47
C VAL A 341 1.18 -22.64 6.46
N SER A 342 -0.07 -22.18 6.43
CA SER A 342 -0.99 -22.55 5.34
C SER A 342 -0.86 -21.53 4.22
N LEU A 343 -0.11 -21.87 3.17
CA LEU A 343 -0.03 -21.06 1.95
C LEU A 343 -1.36 -21.21 1.19
N VAL A 344 -2.04 -20.10 0.99
CA VAL A 344 -3.22 -19.97 0.12
C VAL A 344 -2.93 -18.87 -0.89
N THR A 345 -2.78 -19.23 -2.16
CA THR A 345 -2.46 -18.27 -3.22
C THR A 345 -3.07 -18.68 -4.56
N ALA A 346 -2.99 -17.80 -5.56
CA ALA A 346 -3.34 -18.13 -6.94
C ALA A 346 -2.07 -18.45 -7.74
N ILE A 347 -2.16 -19.47 -8.60
CA ILE A 347 -1.17 -19.74 -9.65
C ILE A 347 -1.74 -19.30 -11.00
N GLU A 348 -0.93 -18.58 -11.75
CA GLU A 348 -1.31 -17.91 -12.99
C GLU A 348 -0.51 -18.51 -14.15
N CYS A 349 -1.18 -19.20 -15.07
CA CYS A 349 -0.51 -19.92 -16.17
C CYS A 349 -0.86 -19.28 -17.51
N GLU A 350 0.16 -18.93 -18.30
CA GLU A 350 -0.03 -18.50 -19.69
C GLU A 350 -0.42 -19.68 -20.56
N ILE A 351 -1.49 -19.55 -21.35
CA ILE A 351 -2.05 -20.68 -22.09
C ILE A 351 -2.75 -20.28 -23.39
N ASP A 352 -2.48 -21.04 -24.45
CA ASP A 352 -3.15 -20.92 -25.73
C ASP A 352 -4.58 -21.46 -25.67
N ARG A 353 -5.50 -20.88 -26.46
CA ARG A 353 -6.92 -21.27 -26.50
C ARG A 353 -7.15 -22.77 -26.74
N GLU A 354 -6.31 -23.42 -27.55
CA GLU A 354 -6.42 -24.85 -27.87
C GLU A 354 -5.95 -25.73 -26.71
N LYS A 355 -4.79 -25.42 -26.11
CA LYS A 355 -4.30 -26.09 -24.88
C LYS A 355 -5.28 -25.92 -23.73
N LEU A 356 -5.86 -24.72 -23.62
CA LEU A 356 -6.88 -24.39 -22.63
C LEU A 356 -8.11 -25.28 -22.79
N GLN A 357 -8.59 -25.55 -24.00
CA GLN A 357 -9.74 -26.43 -24.22
C GLN A 357 -9.50 -27.87 -23.72
N ASN A 358 -8.33 -28.44 -24.00
CA ASN A 358 -7.97 -29.78 -23.52
C ASN A 358 -7.81 -29.80 -21.98
N LEU A 359 -7.22 -28.74 -21.43
CA LEU A 359 -7.07 -28.60 -19.98
C LEU A 359 -8.41 -28.38 -19.27
N TRP A 360 -9.37 -27.62 -19.84
CA TRP A 360 -10.71 -27.47 -19.28
C TRP A 360 -11.41 -28.82 -19.09
N GLN A 361 -11.24 -29.77 -20.02
CA GLN A 361 -11.83 -31.11 -19.86
C GLN A 361 -11.28 -31.85 -18.63
N LEU A 362 -10.05 -31.53 -18.20
CA LEU A 362 -9.37 -32.12 -17.06
C LEU A 362 -9.62 -31.37 -15.73
N VAL A 363 -9.64 -30.03 -15.72
CA VAL A 363 -9.84 -29.21 -14.49
C VAL A 363 -11.25 -28.68 -14.26
N ALA A 364 -12.19 -28.77 -15.21
CA ALA A 364 -13.56 -28.26 -15.00
C ALA A 364 -14.29 -28.91 -13.82
N TYR A 365 -14.07 -30.20 -13.58
CA TYR A 365 -14.59 -30.93 -12.42
C TYR A 365 -14.16 -30.28 -11.09
N TYR A 366 -12.98 -29.65 -11.07
CA TYR A 366 -12.34 -29.12 -9.87
C TYR A 366 -12.56 -27.60 -9.67
N TYR A 367 -13.65 -27.06 -10.22
CA TYR A 367 -14.13 -25.69 -9.93
C TYR A 367 -14.93 -25.63 -8.62
N GLU A 368 -15.81 -26.61 -8.37
CA GLU A 368 -16.68 -26.61 -7.20
C GLU A 368 -16.01 -27.29 -6.00
N SER A 369 -15.34 -28.42 -6.21
CA SER A 369 -14.50 -29.12 -5.23
C SER A 369 -13.01 -29.06 -5.61
N PRO A 370 -12.07 -28.87 -4.66
CA PRO A 370 -10.64 -28.85 -4.97
C PRO A 370 -10.10 -30.26 -5.22
N ALA A 371 -9.21 -30.40 -6.22
CA ALA A 371 -8.40 -31.60 -6.39
C ALA A 371 -7.32 -31.65 -5.30
N ILE A 372 -7.32 -32.68 -4.46
CA ILE A 372 -6.28 -32.93 -3.46
C ILE A 372 -5.26 -33.90 -4.06
N LEU A 373 -4.00 -33.51 -4.08
CA LEU A 373 -2.89 -34.26 -4.64
C LEU A 373 -1.85 -34.58 -3.55
N GLU A 374 -1.45 -35.85 -3.47
CA GLU A 374 -0.44 -36.37 -2.55
C GLU A 374 0.85 -36.73 -3.25
N ARG A 375 1.98 -36.38 -2.61
CA ARG A 375 3.34 -36.51 -3.16
C ARG A 375 3.86 -37.94 -3.01
N GLY A 376 4.07 -38.61 -4.14
CA GLY A 376 4.69 -39.92 -4.25
C GLY A 376 6.20 -39.87 -4.51
N HIS A 377 6.67 -40.77 -5.36
CA HIS A 377 8.10 -40.99 -5.61
C HIS A 377 8.77 -39.80 -6.31
N GLN A 378 10.03 -39.54 -5.94
CA GLN A 378 10.91 -38.59 -6.61
C GLN A 378 11.47 -39.21 -7.90
N ARG A 379 11.46 -38.46 -9.00
CA ARG A 379 12.06 -38.87 -10.27
C ARG A 379 13.22 -37.93 -10.60
N GLY A 380 14.44 -38.43 -10.48
CA GLY A 380 15.64 -37.64 -10.76
C GLY A 380 15.84 -37.41 -12.26
N ASN A 381 16.05 -36.14 -12.63
CA ASN A 381 16.67 -35.72 -13.89
C ASN A 381 17.54 -34.49 -13.61
N ALA A 382 18.55 -34.23 -14.44
CA ALA A 382 19.67 -33.34 -14.11
C ALA A 382 19.36 -31.82 -13.97
N SER A 383 18.10 -31.40 -14.05
CA SER A 383 17.68 -29.99 -14.10
C SER A 383 16.67 -29.57 -13.03
N GLY A 384 16.30 -30.43 -12.08
CA GLY A 384 15.35 -30.08 -11.01
C GLY A 384 14.80 -31.27 -10.24
N VAL A 385 14.17 -31.00 -9.10
CA VAL A 385 13.49 -32.02 -8.28
C VAL A 385 12.05 -32.20 -8.78
N THR A 386 11.77 -33.34 -9.41
CA THR A 386 10.43 -33.71 -9.86
C THR A 386 9.81 -34.73 -8.92
N TYR A 387 8.58 -34.47 -8.46
CA TYR A 387 7.77 -35.47 -7.76
C TYR A 387 6.55 -35.87 -8.60
N GLN A 388 6.22 -37.15 -8.54
CA GLN A 388 4.93 -37.64 -9.01
C GLN A 388 3.88 -37.39 -7.92
N TYR A 389 2.72 -36.89 -8.31
CA TYR A 389 1.56 -36.65 -7.45
C TYR A 389 0.37 -37.50 -7.89
N THR A 390 -0.44 -37.96 -6.94
CA THR A 390 -1.65 -38.74 -7.19
C THR A 390 -2.84 -38.18 -6.44
N GLN A 391 -4.04 -38.27 -7.02
CA GLN A 391 -5.28 -37.84 -6.38
C GLN A 391 -5.53 -38.60 -5.07
N ALA A 392 -5.68 -37.86 -3.97
CA ALA A 392 -6.09 -38.42 -2.69
C ALA A 392 -7.60 -38.71 -2.71
N VAL A 393 -8.00 -39.81 -2.07
CA VAL A 393 -9.42 -40.08 -1.82
C VAL A 393 -9.93 -39.10 -0.75
N ASN A 394 -11.05 -38.44 -1.04
CA ASN A 394 -11.69 -37.50 -0.12
C ASN A 394 -13.20 -37.75 -0.18
N GLU A 395 -13.79 -38.14 0.96
CA GLU A 395 -15.24 -38.41 1.10
C GLU A 395 -16.10 -37.20 0.73
N ASN A 396 -15.56 -35.98 0.87
CA ASN A 396 -16.23 -34.73 0.52
C ASN A 396 -16.01 -34.29 -0.94
N SER A 397 -15.34 -35.10 -1.77
CA SER A 397 -15.17 -34.81 -3.21
C SER A 397 -16.16 -35.64 -4.04
N PRO A 398 -17.11 -35.02 -4.75
CA PRO A 398 -18.04 -35.75 -5.63
C PRO A 398 -17.36 -36.33 -6.89
N TYR A 399 -16.10 -35.96 -7.16
CA TYR A 399 -15.35 -36.38 -8.34
C TYR A 399 -14.01 -37.01 -7.97
N PHE A 400 -13.71 -38.15 -8.58
CA PHE A 400 -12.43 -38.85 -8.52
C PHE A 400 -12.09 -39.35 -9.92
N THR A 401 -11.09 -38.76 -10.57
CA THR A 401 -10.72 -39.02 -11.98
C THR A 401 -9.35 -39.70 -12.11
N GLU A 402 -8.88 -40.32 -11.02
CA GLU A 402 -7.52 -40.82 -10.85
C GLU A 402 -6.43 -39.83 -11.30
N LEU A 403 -6.57 -38.55 -10.94
CA LEU A 403 -5.68 -37.51 -11.43
C LEU A 403 -4.22 -37.79 -11.03
N LYS A 404 -3.34 -37.94 -12.03
CA LYS A 404 -1.91 -38.20 -11.87
C LYS A 404 -1.14 -37.01 -12.43
N GLY A 405 -0.21 -36.49 -11.64
CA GLY A 405 0.56 -35.29 -11.96
C GLY A 405 2.07 -35.49 -11.83
N TYR A 406 2.85 -34.75 -12.62
CA TYR A 406 4.25 -34.47 -12.33
C TYR A 406 4.40 -32.97 -12.10
N LEU A 407 4.88 -32.59 -10.91
CA LEU A 407 5.11 -31.20 -10.55
C LEU A 407 6.61 -30.97 -10.41
N VAL A 408 7.06 -29.84 -10.97
CA VAL A 408 8.41 -29.28 -10.83
C VAL A 408 8.22 -27.84 -10.38
N ALA A 409 8.94 -27.40 -9.35
CA ALA A 409 8.82 -26.03 -8.86
C ALA A 409 10.18 -25.45 -8.45
N GLU A 410 10.31 -24.16 -8.66
CA GLU A 410 11.41 -23.33 -8.21
C GLU A 410 10.81 -22.13 -7.44
N PRO A 411 11.02 -21.99 -6.12
CA PRO A 411 11.84 -22.84 -5.25
C PRO A 411 11.20 -24.19 -4.91
N SER A 412 12.04 -25.18 -4.57
CA SER A 412 11.62 -26.57 -4.30
C SER A 412 10.69 -26.73 -3.09
N TRP A 413 10.63 -25.77 -2.16
CA TRP A 413 9.71 -25.80 -1.02
C TRP A 413 8.24 -25.67 -1.42
N LEU A 414 7.92 -25.29 -2.66
CA LEU A 414 6.55 -25.36 -3.20
C LEU A 414 6.04 -26.81 -3.35
N LEU A 415 6.94 -27.80 -3.46
CA LEU A 415 6.61 -29.22 -3.67
C LEU A 415 6.31 -29.95 -2.36
N GLN A 416 5.30 -29.47 -1.62
CA GLN A 416 4.89 -30.01 -0.32
C GLN A 416 4.23 -31.41 -0.42
N PRO A 417 4.14 -32.17 0.69
CA PRO A 417 3.56 -33.53 0.70
C PRO A 417 2.09 -33.61 0.26
N ARG A 418 1.31 -32.56 0.52
CA ARG A 418 -0.08 -32.43 0.06
C ARG A 418 -0.26 -31.03 -0.55
N VAL A 419 -0.84 -30.97 -1.74
CA VAL A 419 -1.21 -29.72 -2.41
C VAL A 419 -2.66 -29.83 -2.88
N THR A 420 -3.39 -28.73 -2.92
CA THR A 420 -4.72 -28.68 -3.51
C THR A 420 -4.78 -27.70 -4.67
N LEU A 421 -5.50 -28.08 -5.73
CA LEU A 421 -5.74 -27.25 -6.90
C LEU A 421 -7.23 -27.04 -7.10
N ARG A 422 -7.66 -25.79 -7.27
CA ARG A 422 -9.05 -25.44 -7.60
C ARG A 422 -9.08 -24.48 -8.78
N LEU A 423 -10.00 -24.66 -9.73
CA LEU A 423 -10.12 -23.78 -10.88
C LEU A 423 -10.82 -22.46 -10.52
N ASN A 424 -10.14 -21.32 -10.65
CA ASN A 424 -10.71 -19.99 -10.40
C ASN A 424 -11.37 -19.44 -11.68
N ARG A 425 -12.66 -19.77 -11.87
CA ARG A 425 -13.43 -19.37 -13.05
C ARG A 425 -13.68 -17.86 -13.18
N LYS A 426 -13.53 -17.07 -12.10
CA LYS A 426 -13.73 -15.61 -12.13
C LYS A 426 -12.53 -14.87 -12.71
N GLN A 427 -11.32 -15.37 -12.47
CA GLN A 427 -10.07 -14.75 -12.91
C GLN A 427 -9.47 -15.42 -14.17
N THR A 428 -9.88 -16.65 -14.48
CA THR A 428 -9.48 -17.35 -15.73
C THR A 428 -10.04 -16.66 -16.97
N THR A 429 -9.17 -16.42 -17.96
CA THR A 429 -9.50 -15.83 -19.27
C THR A 429 -9.12 -16.78 -20.41
N THR A 430 -9.28 -16.36 -21.67
CA THR A 430 -8.89 -17.15 -22.85
C THR A 430 -7.38 -17.25 -23.09
N LYS A 431 -6.56 -16.46 -22.37
CA LYS A 431 -5.09 -16.45 -22.46
C LYS A 431 -4.38 -16.81 -21.15
N LYS A 432 -5.08 -16.68 -20.02
CA LYS A 432 -4.52 -16.80 -18.67
C LYS A 432 -5.42 -17.73 -17.85
N LEU A 433 -4.89 -18.89 -17.48
CA LEU A 433 -5.52 -19.79 -16.54
C LEU A 433 -5.19 -19.32 -15.12
N VAL A 434 -6.19 -19.30 -14.24
CA VAL A 434 -5.96 -19.02 -12.82
C VAL A 434 -6.54 -20.16 -11.98
N MET A 435 -5.71 -20.73 -11.12
CA MET A 435 -6.09 -21.78 -10.19
C MET A 435 -5.72 -21.37 -8.76
N ASP A 436 -6.61 -21.61 -7.80
CA ASP A 436 -6.28 -21.45 -6.39
C ASP A 436 -5.41 -22.66 -5.98
N PHE A 437 -4.22 -22.38 -5.47
CA PHE A 437 -3.23 -23.33 -4.97
C PHE A 437 -3.16 -23.22 -3.46
N THR A 438 -3.41 -24.32 -2.75
CA THR A 438 -3.24 -24.36 -1.29
C THR A 438 -2.31 -25.47 -0.86
N THR A 439 -1.50 -25.20 0.15
CA THR A 439 -0.62 -26.20 0.75
C THR A 439 -0.24 -25.84 2.18
N LEU A 440 0.14 -26.86 2.96
CA LEU A 440 0.61 -26.72 4.33
C LEU A 440 2.13 -26.92 4.36
N ILE A 441 2.85 -25.85 4.70
CA ILE A 441 4.30 -25.85 4.88
C ILE A 441 4.57 -26.01 6.39
N THR A 442 5.43 -26.95 6.74
CA THR A 442 5.85 -27.20 8.13
C THR A 442 7.36 -27.04 8.25
N LYS A 443 7.83 -26.16 9.15
CA LYS A 443 9.25 -25.88 9.40
C LYS A 443 9.51 -25.89 10.91
N ASP A 444 10.48 -26.69 11.34
CA ASP A 444 10.98 -26.67 12.72
C ASP A 444 12.05 -25.59 12.87
N ILE A 445 11.87 -24.67 13.83
CA ILE A 445 12.82 -23.63 14.19
C ILE A 445 13.54 -24.02 15.48
N ASN A 446 14.87 -24.17 15.40
CA ASN A 446 15.72 -24.52 16.53
C ASN A 446 16.34 -23.27 17.17
N ILE A 447 16.10 -23.05 18.47
CA ILE A 447 16.58 -21.87 19.23
C ILE A 447 18.11 -21.86 19.40
N HIS A 448 18.77 -23.02 19.29
CA HIS A 448 20.21 -23.16 19.50
C HIS A 448 21.02 -23.21 18.19
N ARG A 449 20.44 -23.69 17.09
CA ARG A 449 21.04 -23.73 15.75
C ARG A 449 20.32 -22.77 14.79
N ALA A 450 20.62 -21.48 14.96
CA ALA A 450 20.41 -20.47 13.92
C ALA A 450 21.64 -20.44 13.00
N GLU A 451 21.95 -21.59 12.39
CA GLU A 451 22.99 -21.76 11.37
C GLU A 451 22.31 -22.19 10.08
N ASP A 452 22.67 -21.54 8.97
CA ASP A 452 22.40 -21.93 7.58
C ASP A 452 20.93 -22.07 7.14
N ASP A 453 20.12 -21.02 7.34
CA ASP A 453 19.36 -20.48 6.21
C ASP A 453 19.83 -19.02 6.00
N SER A 454 20.62 -18.80 4.95
CA SER A 454 20.98 -17.46 4.45
C SER A 454 19.82 -16.82 3.68
N ASP A 455 18.62 -16.94 4.27
CA ASP A 455 17.32 -16.53 3.74
C ASP A 455 17.26 -15.01 3.60
N PHE A 456 17.76 -14.54 2.45
CA PHE A 456 17.73 -13.15 1.99
C PHE A 456 18.12 -12.12 3.06
N ALA A 457 19.39 -11.68 3.04
CA ALA A 457 19.72 -10.33 3.49
C ALA A 457 18.73 -9.37 2.82
N SER A 458 17.81 -8.83 3.63
CA SER A 458 16.45 -8.58 3.18
C SER A 458 16.39 -7.27 2.41
N SER A 459 16.61 -7.35 1.10
CA SER A 459 16.66 -6.15 0.25
C SER A 459 15.35 -5.38 0.38
N TRP A 460 15.39 -4.25 1.06
CA TRP A 460 14.23 -3.42 1.38
C TRP A 460 14.47 -2.02 0.84
N ALA A 461 13.37 -1.32 0.53
CA ALA A 461 13.40 0.08 0.19
C ALA A 461 12.11 0.76 0.66
N LEU A 462 12.23 2.02 1.07
CA LEU A 462 11.15 2.87 1.54
C LEU A 462 11.24 4.22 0.83
N ILE A 463 10.15 4.65 0.21
CA ILE A 463 10.00 6.00 -0.31
C ILE A 463 9.50 6.90 0.83
N ARG A 464 10.30 7.89 1.23
CA ARG A 464 9.95 8.82 2.32
C ARG A 464 8.68 9.58 1.98
N ARG A 465 7.68 9.55 2.85
CA ARG A 465 6.32 10.06 2.56
C ARG A 465 6.15 11.56 2.80
N GLY A 466 7.06 12.15 3.58
CA GLY A 466 7.08 13.57 3.98
C GLY A 466 7.98 14.48 3.14
N THR A 467 8.14 14.22 1.84
CA THR A 467 9.02 15.01 0.96
C THR A 467 8.33 16.26 0.39
N ALA A 468 9.13 17.31 0.17
CA ALA A 468 8.75 18.38 -0.75
C ALA A 468 8.63 17.82 -2.19
N GLY A 469 7.78 18.43 -3.03
CA GLY A 469 7.62 18.04 -4.44
C GLY A 469 6.54 16.97 -4.73
N ARG A 470 5.93 16.35 -3.71
CA ARG A 470 4.80 15.41 -3.85
C ARG A 470 3.58 16.02 -4.58
N VAL A 471 3.43 17.34 -4.53
CA VAL A 471 2.54 18.13 -5.39
C VAL A 471 3.38 19.24 -6.00
N GLN A 472 3.43 19.31 -7.33
CA GLN A 472 4.20 20.28 -8.08
C GLN A 472 3.33 20.96 -9.14
N THR A 473 3.55 22.25 -9.37
CA THR A 473 2.87 22.99 -10.44
C THR A 473 3.89 23.69 -11.33
N ALA A 474 3.64 23.70 -12.63
CA ALA A 474 4.55 24.24 -13.62
C ALA A 474 3.81 25.02 -14.72
N LEU A 475 4.52 25.90 -15.42
CA LEU A 475 4.01 26.58 -16.61
C LEU A 475 4.28 25.75 -17.86
N GLU A 476 3.39 25.84 -18.85
CA GLU A 476 3.60 25.23 -20.16
C GLU A 476 4.96 25.62 -20.77
N GLY A 477 5.62 24.66 -21.42
CA GLY A 477 6.94 24.79 -22.01
C GLY A 477 8.09 25.01 -21.02
N SER A 478 7.87 24.77 -19.72
CA SER A 478 8.96 24.72 -18.74
C SER A 478 9.63 23.34 -18.70
N LYS A 479 10.81 23.28 -18.10
CA LYS A 479 11.46 22.02 -17.71
C LYS A 479 10.97 21.65 -16.31
N VAL A 480 10.44 20.44 -16.15
CA VAL A 480 9.92 19.92 -14.88
C VAL A 480 10.81 18.78 -14.41
N ASN A 481 11.18 18.80 -13.13
CA ASN A 481 11.90 17.71 -12.46
C ASN A 481 11.01 17.20 -11.33
N LEU A 482 10.63 15.91 -11.39
CA LEU A 482 9.95 15.18 -10.32
C LEU A 482 10.98 14.31 -9.59
N GLU A 483 10.93 14.31 -8.26
CA GLU A 483 11.89 13.60 -7.42
C GLU A 483 11.21 12.84 -6.28
N CYS A 484 11.88 11.80 -5.79
CA CYS A 484 11.49 11.02 -4.62
C CYS A 484 12.71 10.70 -3.78
N SER A 485 12.60 10.79 -2.46
CA SER A 485 13.67 10.43 -1.54
C SER A 485 13.47 8.98 -1.10
N VAL A 486 14.42 8.11 -1.45
CA VAL A 486 14.37 6.68 -1.16
C VAL A 486 15.46 6.32 -0.17
N ILE A 487 15.12 5.53 0.85
CA ILE A 487 16.09 4.80 1.66
C ILE A 487 16.03 3.34 1.21
N ALA A 488 17.17 2.70 0.96
CA ALA A 488 17.23 1.28 0.63
C ALA A 488 18.45 0.62 1.29
N SER A 489 18.35 -0.69 1.53
CA SER A 489 19.48 -1.50 2.02
C SER A 489 20.56 -1.72 0.97
N ASP A 490 20.16 -1.71 -0.32
CA ASP A 490 21.04 -1.96 -1.46
C ASP A 490 21.17 -0.67 -2.30
N PRO A 491 22.37 -0.08 -2.43
CA PRO A 491 22.60 1.14 -3.19
C PRO A 491 22.47 0.97 -4.72
N GLN A 492 22.33 -0.26 -5.24
CA GLN A 492 22.10 -0.51 -6.68
C GLN A 492 20.61 -0.47 -7.08
N VAL A 493 19.69 -0.27 -6.13
CA VAL A 493 18.25 -0.19 -6.41
C VAL A 493 17.96 1.02 -7.31
N LYS A 494 17.42 0.75 -8.51
CA LYS A 494 17.02 1.78 -9.48
C LYS A 494 15.62 2.28 -9.18
N MET A 495 15.40 3.58 -9.34
CA MET A 495 14.06 4.17 -9.30
C MET A 495 13.38 4.03 -10.67
N GLU A 496 12.17 3.47 -10.67
CA GLU A 496 11.28 3.40 -11.83
C GLU A 496 10.21 4.50 -11.73
N TRP A 497 9.69 4.92 -12.88
CA TRP A 497 8.62 5.92 -12.95
C TRP A 497 7.48 5.41 -13.83
N MET A 498 6.26 5.70 -13.40
CA MET A 498 5.03 5.45 -14.15
C MET A 498 4.34 6.77 -14.48
N LEU A 499 3.91 6.89 -15.74
CA LEU A 499 3.21 8.05 -16.27
C LEU A 499 1.72 8.03 -15.89
N PRO A 500 0.98 9.15 -16.05
CA PRO A 500 -0.44 9.23 -15.74
C PRO A 500 -1.37 8.32 -16.57
N ASP A 501 -0.87 7.68 -17.64
CA ASP A 501 -1.59 6.66 -18.40
C ASP A 501 -1.26 5.22 -17.97
N LEU A 502 -0.65 5.06 -16.79
CA LEU A 502 -0.20 3.81 -16.16
C LEU A 502 0.91 3.06 -16.93
N SER A 503 1.51 3.68 -17.96
CA SER A 503 2.70 3.14 -18.61
C SER A 503 3.96 3.37 -17.76
N VAL A 504 4.81 2.34 -17.65
CA VAL A 504 6.14 2.44 -17.04
C VAL A 504 7.12 3.02 -18.07
N VAL A 505 8.03 3.89 -17.62
CA VAL A 505 9.05 4.49 -18.49
C VAL A 505 10.16 3.47 -18.74
N GLU A 506 10.02 2.69 -19.81
CA GLU A 506 11.00 1.68 -20.26
C GLU A 506 12.12 2.31 -21.11
N ASP A 507 11.76 3.16 -22.09
CA ASP A 507 12.70 3.85 -22.98
C ASP A 507 12.73 5.37 -22.72
N VAL A 508 13.93 5.95 -22.73
CA VAL A 508 14.14 7.40 -22.67
C VAL A 508 13.72 8.01 -24.01
N THR A 509 12.82 8.99 -23.95
CA THR A 509 12.36 9.74 -25.13
C THR A 509 12.98 11.15 -25.15
N ASP A 510 13.03 11.79 -26.31
CA ASP A 510 13.51 13.19 -26.43
C ASP A 510 12.78 14.19 -25.52
N LYS A 511 11.56 13.83 -25.05
CA LYS A 511 10.76 14.63 -24.12
C LYS A 511 10.96 14.26 -22.65
N ILE A 512 11.15 12.97 -22.33
CA ILE A 512 11.16 12.46 -20.95
C ILE A 512 12.40 11.58 -20.75
N HIS A 513 13.25 11.98 -19.79
CA HIS A 513 14.44 11.23 -19.38
C HIS A 513 14.52 11.06 -17.86
N ILE A 514 15.16 9.98 -17.42
CA ILE A 514 15.48 9.73 -16.02
C ILE A 514 16.93 10.15 -15.78
N SER A 515 17.18 10.96 -14.76
CA SER A 515 18.51 11.41 -14.36
C SER A 515 19.31 10.28 -13.69
N GLU A 516 20.64 10.40 -13.62
CA GLU A 516 21.50 9.48 -12.84
C GLU A 516 21.07 9.40 -11.36
N ASN A 517 20.53 10.49 -10.82
CA ASN A 517 19.96 10.56 -9.47
C ASN A 517 18.52 10.00 -9.38
N GLY A 518 18.02 9.36 -10.44
CA GLY A 518 16.67 8.77 -10.54
C GLY A 518 15.52 9.78 -10.66
N GLN A 519 15.77 11.08 -10.75
CA GLN A 519 14.74 12.10 -10.97
C GLN A 519 14.12 11.96 -12.38
N LEU A 520 12.79 12.07 -12.49
CA LEU A 520 12.09 12.12 -13.77
C LEU A 520 12.08 13.55 -14.31
N VAL A 521 12.64 13.76 -15.50
CA VAL A 521 12.80 15.07 -16.12
C VAL A 521 11.96 15.14 -17.39
N ILE A 522 11.02 16.08 -17.40
CA ILE A 522 10.16 16.39 -18.55
C ILE A 522 10.65 17.69 -19.18
N LEU A 523 11.08 17.61 -20.43
CA LEU A 523 11.46 18.75 -21.25
C LEU A 523 10.24 19.32 -21.97
N ASN A 524 10.09 20.65 -21.97
CA ASN A 524 9.04 21.38 -22.70
C ASN A 524 7.63 20.85 -22.36
N ALA A 525 7.27 20.88 -21.08
CA ALA A 525 6.05 20.26 -20.56
C ALA A 525 4.76 20.87 -21.16
N THR A 526 3.83 20.02 -21.59
CA THR A 526 2.55 20.40 -22.22
C THR A 526 1.37 20.03 -21.33
N LEU A 527 0.20 20.64 -21.54
CA LEU A 527 -1.00 20.41 -20.71
C LEU A 527 -1.38 18.91 -20.56
N SER A 528 -1.10 18.10 -21.58
CA SER A 528 -1.27 16.64 -21.60
C SER A 528 -0.46 15.90 -20.53
N ASP A 529 0.61 16.50 -20.01
CA ASP A 529 1.50 15.89 -19.02
C ASP A 529 1.03 16.20 -17.59
N SER A 530 -0.08 16.93 -17.43
CA SER A 530 -0.73 17.14 -16.13
C SER A 530 -1.43 15.87 -15.68
N GLY A 531 -1.11 15.37 -14.48
CA GLY A 531 -1.64 14.09 -13.99
C GLY A 531 -1.01 13.62 -12.68
N VAL A 532 -1.24 12.34 -12.35
CA VAL A 532 -0.60 11.66 -11.22
C VAL A 532 0.47 10.72 -11.75
N TYR A 533 1.72 10.99 -11.40
CA TYR A 533 2.88 10.14 -11.67
C TYR A 533 3.10 9.23 -10.46
N HIS A 534 3.65 8.04 -10.66
CA HIS A 534 4.05 7.17 -9.55
C HIS A 534 5.55 6.91 -9.62
N CYS A 535 6.26 7.21 -8.52
CA CYS A 535 7.61 6.69 -8.32
C CYS A 535 7.48 5.27 -7.75
N ILE A 536 8.24 4.35 -8.33
CA ILE A 536 8.20 2.92 -8.02
C ILE A 536 9.61 2.49 -7.65
N VAL A 537 9.74 1.77 -6.54
CA VAL A 537 11.01 1.18 -6.11
C VAL A 537 10.81 -0.31 -5.93
N ARG A 538 11.49 -1.10 -6.77
CA ARG A 538 11.42 -2.57 -6.71
C ARG A 538 12.67 -3.16 -6.05
N THR A 539 12.43 -4.07 -5.11
CA THR A 539 13.48 -4.87 -4.46
C THR A 539 13.21 -6.36 -4.66
N LYS A 540 14.00 -7.25 -4.06
CA LYS A 540 13.70 -8.70 -4.07
C LYS A 540 12.60 -9.06 -3.06
N ALA A 541 12.38 -8.26 -2.02
CA ALA A 541 11.41 -8.54 -0.95
C ALA A 541 10.05 -7.84 -1.13
N GLY A 542 9.95 -6.86 -2.02
CA GLY A 542 8.69 -6.14 -2.27
C GLY A 542 8.86 -4.90 -3.16
N VAL A 543 7.76 -4.19 -3.35
CA VAL A 543 7.67 -2.94 -4.11
C VAL A 543 7.02 -1.87 -3.23
N ASP A 544 7.63 -0.69 -3.14
CA ASP A 544 6.99 0.51 -2.58
C ASP A 544 6.66 1.48 -3.72
N LEU A 545 5.54 2.20 -3.59
CA LEU A 545 5.07 3.15 -4.60
C LEU A 545 4.52 4.42 -3.96
N MET A 546 4.79 5.55 -4.61
CA MET A 546 4.42 6.88 -4.14
C MET A 546 3.77 7.69 -5.27
N PRO A 547 2.53 8.17 -5.12
CA PRO A 547 1.89 9.08 -6.08
C PRO A 547 2.38 10.52 -5.89
N LEU A 548 2.64 11.19 -7.02
CA LEU A 548 3.02 12.60 -7.13
C LEU A 548 2.10 13.31 -8.13
N ARG A 549 1.55 14.46 -7.76
CA ARG A 549 0.69 15.27 -8.64
C ARG A 549 1.51 16.31 -9.38
N LEU A 550 1.50 16.28 -10.72
CA LEU A 550 1.98 17.38 -11.57
C LEU A 550 0.78 18.13 -12.16
N THR A 551 0.74 19.45 -11.99
CA THR A 551 -0.30 20.33 -12.56
C THR A 551 0.32 21.38 -13.48
N ILE A 552 -0.07 21.42 -14.74
CA ILE A 552 0.52 22.36 -15.73
C ILE A 552 -0.47 23.46 -16.10
N LYS A 553 -0.05 24.72 -15.96
CA LYS A 553 -0.84 25.92 -16.29
C LYS A 553 -0.47 26.45 -17.69
N GLU A 554 -1.50 26.78 -18.48
CA GLU A 554 -1.37 27.57 -19.72
C GLU A 554 -0.70 28.93 -19.47
N ARG A 555 0.20 29.35 -20.38
CA ARG A 555 0.83 30.70 -20.30
C ARG A 555 -0.13 31.84 -20.63
N SER A 556 -1.19 31.56 -21.39
CA SER A 556 -2.21 32.52 -21.80
C SER A 556 -3.53 31.78 -21.87
N LEU A 557 -4.45 32.07 -20.96
CA LEU A 557 -5.71 31.35 -20.90
C LEU A 557 -6.62 31.66 -22.10
N SER A 558 -7.33 30.63 -22.56
CA SER A 558 -8.42 30.80 -23.52
C SER A 558 -9.57 31.63 -22.92
N PRO A 559 -10.38 32.37 -23.73
CA PRO A 559 -11.53 33.14 -23.25
C PRO A 559 -12.53 32.34 -22.40
N THR A 560 -12.59 31.02 -22.65
CA THR A 560 -13.42 30.05 -21.94
C THR A 560 -12.86 29.58 -20.60
N ALA A 561 -11.61 29.91 -20.24
CA ALA A 561 -11.01 29.49 -18.97
C ALA A 561 -11.06 30.56 -17.87
N PHE A 562 -11.55 31.77 -18.17
CA PHE A 562 -11.70 32.85 -17.18
C PHE A 562 -12.98 32.69 -16.35
N ASN A 563 -12.81 32.41 -15.06
CA ASN A 563 -13.89 32.19 -14.10
C ASN A 563 -14.07 33.27 -13.03
N GLY A 564 -13.13 34.21 -12.92
CA GLY A 564 -13.23 35.36 -12.03
C GLY A 564 -13.77 36.62 -12.69
N GLU A 565 -13.93 37.68 -11.89
CA GLU A 565 -14.29 39.02 -12.37
C GLU A 565 -13.14 39.78 -13.06
N LYS A 566 -13.52 40.67 -13.99
CA LYS A 566 -12.67 41.70 -14.59
C LYS A 566 -12.78 42.99 -13.76
N ILE A 567 -11.66 43.43 -13.20
CA ILE A 567 -11.59 44.48 -12.18
C ILE A 567 -10.82 45.68 -12.75
N THR A 568 -11.40 46.88 -12.70
CA THR A 568 -10.71 48.12 -13.09
C THR A 568 -10.29 48.89 -11.84
N VAL A 569 -9.00 49.19 -11.69
CA VAL A 569 -8.46 49.93 -10.54
C VAL A 569 -7.66 51.14 -11.01
N GLU A 570 -7.66 52.22 -10.24
CA GLU A 570 -6.89 53.42 -10.55
C GLU A 570 -5.41 53.27 -10.17
N ARG A 571 -4.52 53.92 -10.92
CA ARG A 571 -3.09 53.96 -10.64
C ARG A 571 -2.81 54.46 -9.21
N GLY A 572 -1.89 53.79 -8.50
CA GLY A 572 -1.46 54.15 -7.15
C GLY A 572 -2.31 53.53 -6.02
N ASN A 573 -3.53 53.08 -6.31
CA ASN A 573 -4.37 52.41 -5.33
C ASN A 573 -3.84 51.00 -4.97
N THR A 574 -4.46 50.40 -3.95
CA THR A 574 -4.23 49.03 -3.49
C THR A 574 -5.47 48.21 -3.78
N PHE A 575 -5.30 46.94 -4.17
CA PHE A 575 -6.42 46.02 -4.37
C PHE A 575 -6.14 44.64 -3.77
N SER A 576 -7.19 43.86 -3.55
CA SER A 576 -7.14 42.53 -2.93
C SER A 576 -7.97 41.52 -3.71
N LEU A 577 -7.42 40.33 -3.96
CA LEU A 577 -8.10 39.21 -4.59
C LEU A 577 -8.25 38.06 -3.56
N PRO A 578 -9.46 37.81 -3.03
CA PRO A 578 -9.71 36.70 -2.12
C PRO A 578 -9.68 35.36 -2.85
N CYS A 579 -8.95 34.39 -2.28
CA CYS A 579 -8.87 33.01 -2.75
C CYS A 579 -8.79 32.07 -1.54
N GLU A 580 -9.93 31.60 -1.06
CA GLU A 580 -10.03 30.73 0.11
C GLU A 580 -10.19 29.26 -0.32
N VAL A 581 -9.47 28.33 0.32
CA VAL A 581 -9.52 26.89 0.02
C VAL A 581 -10.38 26.17 1.05
N THR A 582 -11.52 25.59 0.65
CA THR A 582 -12.49 25.05 1.62
C THR A 582 -12.41 23.55 1.91
N SER A 583 -12.00 22.71 0.95
CA SER A 583 -12.16 21.24 1.03
C SER A 583 -10.89 20.43 1.29
N ALA A 584 -9.71 20.96 1.02
CA ALA A 584 -8.47 20.18 1.03
C ALA A 584 -7.34 20.82 1.83
N HIS A 585 -7.00 20.21 2.96
CA HIS A 585 -5.78 20.46 3.72
C HIS A 585 -5.09 19.10 4.03
N PRO A 586 -3.78 18.94 3.76
CA PRO A 586 -2.89 19.90 3.11
C PRO A 586 -3.18 20.05 1.60
N SER A 587 -3.10 21.28 1.11
CA SER A 587 -3.06 21.61 -0.33
C SER A 587 -1.99 22.67 -0.57
N HIS A 588 -1.47 22.71 -1.80
CA HIS A 588 -0.45 23.65 -2.22
C HIS A 588 -1.10 24.77 -3.02
N THR A 589 -1.09 25.99 -2.48
CA THR A 589 -1.69 27.18 -3.10
C THR A 589 -0.61 28.09 -3.67
N ILE A 590 -0.76 28.53 -4.91
CA ILE A 590 0.16 29.42 -5.62
C ILE A 590 -0.60 30.55 -6.28
N TRP A 591 -0.06 31.76 -6.19
CA TRP A 591 -0.49 32.91 -6.98
C TRP A 591 0.44 33.14 -8.18
N TYR A 592 -0.16 33.18 -9.38
CA TYR A 592 0.46 33.62 -10.62
C TYR A 592 0.04 35.06 -10.90
N LEU A 593 1.02 35.96 -11.00
CA LEU A 593 0.87 37.37 -11.30
C LEU A 593 1.21 37.64 -12.79
N PRO A 594 0.89 38.83 -13.32
CA PRO A 594 1.29 39.24 -14.66
C PRO A 594 2.79 39.02 -14.92
N ARG A 595 3.14 38.72 -16.18
CA ARG A 595 4.50 38.32 -16.61
C ARG A 595 5.01 37.01 -15.99
N ASN A 596 4.10 36.12 -15.55
CA ASN A 596 4.43 34.81 -14.96
C ASN A 596 5.25 34.91 -13.65
N GLN A 597 5.14 36.00 -12.91
CA GLN A 597 5.71 36.07 -11.56
C GLN A 597 4.90 35.16 -10.62
N VAL A 598 5.58 34.40 -9.76
CA VAL A 598 4.96 33.43 -8.85
C VAL A 598 5.13 33.90 -7.40
N LEU A 599 4.07 33.79 -6.60
CA LEU A 599 4.09 34.00 -5.14
C LEU A 599 3.54 32.76 -4.42
N LEU A 600 4.29 32.32 -3.41
CA LEU A 600 3.94 31.22 -2.50
C LEU A 600 3.10 31.73 -1.31
N PRO A 601 2.44 30.85 -0.54
CA PRO A 601 1.71 31.24 0.66
C PRO A 601 2.61 31.97 1.66
N THR A 602 2.10 32.98 2.34
CA THR A 602 2.84 33.84 3.30
C THR A 602 4.04 34.63 2.72
N GLN A 603 4.29 34.56 1.41
CA GLN A 603 5.39 35.29 0.78
C GLN A 603 5.03 36.77 0.58
N GLN A 604 5.96 37.66 0.96
CA GLN A 604 5.83 39.11 0.78
C GLN A 604 6.91 39.67 -0.15
N THR A 605 6.52 40.61 -1.00
CA THR A 605 7.41 41.42 -1.84
C THR A 605 7.17 42.90 -1.56
N ARG A 606 7.98 43.80 -2.15
CA ARG A 606 7.84 45.27 -1.98
C ARG A 606 6.49 45.84 -2.45
N ARG A 607 5.70 45.09 -3.23
CA ARG A 607 4.44 45.55 -3.85
C ARG A 607 3.28 44.56 -3.74
N ALA A 608 3.50 43.28 -3.44
CA ALA A 608 2.45 42.27 -3.31
C ALA A 608 2.74 41.30 -2.17
N GLU A 609 1.70 40.85 -1.46
CA GLU A 609 1.77 39.93 -0.33
C GLU A 609 0.58 38.94 -0.35
N VAL A 610 0.81 37.71 0.09
CA VAL A 610 -0.25 36.69 0.25
C VAL A 610 -0.54 36.52 1.74
N MET A 611 -1.77 36.81 2.14
CA MET A 611 -2.25 36.66 3.53
C MET A 611 -2.43 35.18 3.91
N GLU A 612 -2.48 34.88 5.21
CA GLU A 612 -2.70 33.51 5.72
C GLU A 612 -3.99 32.86 5.23
N ASN A 613 -5.03 33.66 4.94
CA ASN A 613 -6.30 33.20 4.37
C ASN A 613 -6.27 33.00 2.83
N GLY A 614 -5.08 33.04 2.21
CA GLY A 614 -4.90 32.89 0.75
C GLY A 614 -5.15 34.15 -0.08
N THR A 615 -5.61 35.25 0.52
CA THR A 615 -5.89 36.52 -0.19
C THR A 615 -4.60 37.18 -0.67
N LEU A 616 -4.53 37.50 -1.96
CA LEU A 616 -3.45 38.31 -2.53
C LEU A 616 -3.78 39.80 -2.36
N VAL A 617 -2.87 40.59 -1.80
CA VAL A 617 -2.97 42.04 -1.70
C VAL A 617 -1.82 42.69 -2.48
N VAL A 618 -2.15 43.59 -3.41
CA VAL A 618 -1.17 44.31 -4.24
C VAL A 618 -1.30 45.81 -4.01
N ARG A 619 -0.20 46.43 -3.57
CA ARG A 619 -0.11 47.82 -3.11
C ARG A 619 0.61 48.70 -4.13
N ARG A 620 0.10 49.91 -4.36
CA ARG A 620 0.66 50.93 -5.28
C ARG A 620 0.74 50.45 -6.73
N LEU A 621 -0.44 50.15 -7.29
CA LEU A 621 -0.64 49.72 -8.68
C LEU A 621 0.02 50.66 -9.71
N THR A 622 0.71 50.05 -10.67
CA THR A 622 1.27 50.70 -11.86
C THR A 622 0.63 50.12 -13.13
N LEU A 623 0.82 50.77 -14.28
CA LEU A 623 0.35 50.24 -15.57
C LEU A 623 0.99 48.90 -15.94
N GLU A 624 2.14 48.55 -15.36
CA GLU A 624 2.81 47.26 -15.55
C GLU A 624 2.16 46.10 -14.78
N ASP A 625 1.34 46.40 -13.78
CA ASP A 625 0.65 45.42 -12.94
C ASP A 625 -0.73 45.05 -13.49
N ALA A 626 -1.11 45.58 -14.67
CA ALA A 626 -2.30 45.18 -15.40
C ALA A 626 -2.08 43.81 -16.09
N GLY A 627 -3.07 42.93 -16.03
CA GLY A 627 -2.99 41.60 -16.64
C GLY A 627 -3.79 40.52 -15.92
N GLU A 628 -3.38 39.27 -16.15
CA GLU A 628 -3.96 38.06 -15.56
C GLU A 628 -3.41 37.80 -14.15
N TYR A 629 -4.30 37.50 -13.21
CA TYR A 629 -3.96 37.05 -11.86
C TYR A 629 -4.68 35.73 -11.57
N SER A 630 -3.94 34.64 -11.41
CA SER A 630 -4.51 33.30 -11.15
C SER A 630 -4.09 32.78 -9.77
N CYS A 631 -5.06 32.38 -8.96
CA CYS A 631 -4.85 31.55 -7.79
C CYS A 631 -5.04 30.08 -8.19
N LEU A 632 -4.05 29.23 -7.95
CA LEU A 632 -4.09 27.78 -8.20
C LEU A 632 -3.93 27.06 -6.87
N ALA A 633 -4.85 26.16 -6.52
CA ALA A 633 -4.70 25.24 -5.40
C ALA A 633 -4.68 23.80 -5.92
N SER A 634 -3.73 22.99 -5.45
CA SER A 634 -3.60 21.59 -5.85
C SER A 634 -3.30 20.65 -4.68
N ASN A 635 -3.77 19.41 -4.76
CA ASN A 635 -3.39 18.30 -3.89
C ASN A 635 -3.23 17.02 -4.73
N LEU A 636 -3.09 15.86 -4.10
CA LEU A 636 -3.00 14.58 -4.80
C LEU A 636 -4.26 14.20 -5.60
N TYR A 637 -5.43 14.65 -5.13
CA TYR A 637 -6.75 14.28 -5.65
C TYR A 637 -7.27 15.25 -6.71
N GLY A 638 -6.61 16.39 -6.94
CA GLY A 638 -6.94 17.31 -8.03
C GLY A 638 -6.36 18.71 -7.86
N ALA A 639 -6.86 19.63 -8.68
CA ALA A 639 -6.57 21.06 -8.57
C ALA A 639 -7.82 21.89 -8.89
N ASP A 640 -7.88 23.12 -8.39
CA ASP A 640 -8.84 24.14 -8.80
C ASP A 640 -8.09 25.47 -9.01
N MET A 641 -8.55 26.27 -9.96
CA MET A 641 -7.90 27.52 -10.35
C MET A 641 -8.93 28.63 -10.54
N LEU A 642 -8.67 29.79 -9.94
CA LEU A 642 -9.48 30.99 -10.05
C LEU A 642 -8.66 32.11 -10.71
N THR A 643 -9.14 32.66 -11.81
CA THR A 643 -8.41 33.71 -12.55
C THR A 643 -9.21 35.00 -12.72
N HIS A 644 -8.57 36.12 -12.37
CA HIS A 644 -9.06 37.49 -12.53
C HIS A 644 -8.28 38.25 -13.60
N ILE A 645 -8.92 39.23 -14.23
CA ILE A 645 -8.27 40.17 -15.16
C ILE A 645 -8.31 41.55 -14.51
N VAL A 646 -7.15 42.19 -14.35
CA VAL A 646 -7.02 43.51 -13.71
C VAL A 646 -6.56 44.53 -14.74
N GLU A 647 -7.34 45.60 -14.91
CA GLU A 647 -7.01 46.75 -15.76
C GLU A 647 -6.71 47.98 -14.92
N VAL A 648 -5.58 48.62 -15.17
CA VAL A 648 -5.18 49.84 -14.46
C VAL A 648 -5.54 51.08 -15.29
N ARG A 649 -6.44 51.91 -14.77
CA ARG A 649 -6.78 53.20 -15.39
C ARG A 649 -5.70 54.23 -15.06
N GLY A 650 -5.13 54.84 -16.10
CA GLY A 650 -4.41 56.10 -15.98
C GLY A 650 -5.38 57.24 -15.67
N GLU A 651 -4.88 58.32 -15.05
CA GLU A 651 -5.66 59.53 -14.81
C GLU A 651 -6.25 60.04 -16.13
N LYS A 652 -7.58 60.17 -16.21
CA LYS A 652 -8.18 60.99 -17.26
C LYS A 652 -7.79 62.44 -16.97
N ALA A 653 -6.98 63.02 -17.85
CA ALA A 653 -6.79 64.46 -17.86
C ALA A 653 -8.16 65.14 -17.92
N SER A 654 -8.48 65.94 -16.89
CA SER A 654 -9.78 66.56 -16.74
C SER A 654 -10.09 67.46 -17.95
N GLU A 655 -11.06 67.07 -18.76
CA GLU A 655 -11.63 67.95 -19.79
C GLU A 655 -12.29 69.15 -19.10
N LYS A 656 -11.55 70.24 -19.01
CA LYS A 656 -12.07 71.51 -18.51
C LYS A 656 -13.07 72.06 -19.52
N THR A 657 -14.35 71.96 -19.16
CA THR A 657 -15.47 72.56 -19.87
C THR A 657 -15.18 74.05 -20.15
N LYS A 658 -15.13 74.43 -21.43
CA LYS A 658 -15.20 75.84 -21.83
C LYS A 658 -16.61 76.13 -22.31
N VAL A 659 -17.40 76.74 -21.43
CA VAL A 659 -18.67 77.37 -21.79
C VAL A 659 -18.37 78.78 -22.30
N GLN A 660 -18.79 79.09 -23.52
CA GLN A 660 -19.11 80.46 -23.96
C GLN A 660 -20.36 80.40 -24.87
N THR A 661 -21.43 81.06 -24.41
CA THR A 661 -22.30 82.01 -25.14
C THR A 661 -22.20 82.03 -26.68
N GLU A 662 -23.28 82.14 -27.47
CA GLU A 662 -24.65 82.62 -27.20
C GLU A 662 -25.52 82.41 -28.47
N LYS A 663 -26.83 82.13 -28.35
CA LYS A 663 -27.94 82.88 -29.00
C LYS A 663 -29.31 82.18 -28.92
N GLU A 664 -30.34 82.97 -29.18
CA GLU A 664 -31.72 82.79 -28.69
C GLU A 664 -32.63 81.93 -29.58
N HIS A 665 -33.78 81.62 -28.96
CA HIS A 665 -35.01 80.95 -29.40
C HIS A 665 -35.66 81.54 -30.70
N PRO A 666 -36.71 80.95 -31.35
CA PRO A 666 -37.80 80.26 -30.63
C PRO A 666 -38.72 79.19 -31.31
N ILE A 667 -39.57 78.60 -30.45
CA ILE A 667 -41.02 78.33 -30.61
C ILE A 667 -41.54 76.93 -31.10
N LEU A 668 -42.50 76.44 -30.28
CA LEU A 668 -43.59 75.46 -30.49
C LEU A 668 -43.33 73.98 -30.84
N THR A 669 -43.75 73.11 -29.91
CA THR A 669 -44.57 71.92 -30.22
C THR A 669 -45.90 71.97 -29.45
N VAL A 670 -46.97 71.52 -30.10
CA VAL A 670 -48.36 71.55 -29.61
C VAL A 670 -48.74 70.17 -29.05
N ALA A 671 -49.56 70.14 -27.99
CA ALA A 671 -50.11 68.91 -27.41
C ALA A 671 -51.44 68.50 -28.08
N LEU A 672 -51.79 67.20 -28.06
CA LEU A 672 -53.18 66.72 -28.17
C LEU A 672 -53.35 65.22 -27.81
N GLU A 673 -54.58 64.88 -27.42
CA GLU A 673 -55.06 63.66 -26.71
C GLU A 673 -56.46 63.28 -27.29
N GLU A 674 -57.08 62.10 -27.10
CA GLU A 674 -56.80 60.86 -26.35
C GLU A 674 -57.57 59.68 -27.02
N ARG A 675 -57.20 58.39 -26.75
CA ARG A 675 -58.05 57.16 -26.94
C ARG A 675 -58.43 56.79 -28.40
N GLU A 676 -58.96 55.61 -28.79
CA GLU A 676 -59.30 54.28 -28.20
C GLU A 676 -59.18 53.22 -29.36
N GLY A 677 -59.51 51.92 -29.31
CA GLY A 677 -60.10 51.01 -28.30
C GLY A 677 -60.61 49.69 -28.96
N SER A 678 -60.60 48.55 -28.24
CA SER A 678 -61.18 47.22 -28.63
C SER A 678 -60.50 46.43 -29.78
N GLY A 679 -60.32 45.10 -29.76
CA GLY A 679 -60.58 44.05 -28.75
C GLY A 679 -60.35 42.63 -29.33
N GLY A 680 -60.19 41.58 -28.50
CA GLY A 680 -60.15 40.17 -28.98
C GLY A 680 -59.30 39.16 -28.19
N ASP A 681 -59.97 38.35 -27.36
CA ASP A 681 -59.51 37.11 -26.69
C ASP A 681 -59.27 35.92 -27.68
N PHE A 682 -58.75 34.70 -27.36
CA PHE A 682 -58.31 34.00 -26.13
C PHE A 682 -57.15 33.00 -26.48
N GLN A 683 -56.61 32.26 -25.50
CA GLN A 683 -55.47 31.30 -25.58
C GLN A 683 -55.66 30.05 -26.48
N GLU A 684 -54.55 29.45 -26.95
CA GLU A 684 -54.26 28.01 -26.69
C GLU A 684 -52.77 27.62 -26.89
N ILE A 685 -52.38 26.47 -26.32
CA ILE A 685 -51.05 25.83 -26.42
C ILE A 685 -51.22 24.49 -27.15
N VAL A 686 -50.29 24.10 -28.06
CA VAL A 686 -49.74 22.71 -28.26
C VAL A 686 -48.89 22.61 -29.54
N ARG A 687 -47.80 21.82 -29.49
CA ARG A 687 -46.90 21.41 -30.62
C ARG A 687 -47.50 20.16 -31.33
N PRO A 688 -47.01 19.54 -32.46
CA PRO A 688 -45.60 19.45 -32.92
C PRO A 688 -45.35 19.19 -34.44
N PHE A 689 -44.09 18.81 -34.75
CA PHE A 689 -43.59 17.92 -35.83
C PHE A 689 -43.00 18.46 -37.17
N SER A 690 -41.72 18.08 -37.34
CA SER A 690 -41.11 17.36 -38.49
C SER A 690 -41.13 17.96 -39.91
N THR A 691 -39.92 18.04 -40.49
CA THR A 691 -39.69 17.93 -41.95
C THR A 691 -38.83 16.70 -42.27
N GLN A 692 -39.44 15.72 -42.95
CA GLN A 692 -38.73 14.64 -43.68
C GLN A 692 -38.27 15.16 -45.06
N LEU A 693 -37.47 14.37 -45.79
CA LEU A 693 -37.40 14.23 -47.27
C LEU A 693 -36.43 13.05 -47.61
N PRO A 694 -36.42 12.45 -48.84
CA PRO A 694 -36.62 11.00 -48.95
C PRO A 694 -35.53 10.23 -49.73
N GLU A 695 -35.66 8.90 -49.80
CA GLU A 695 -34.86 8.01 -50.67
C GLU A 695 -35.61 7.61 -51.95
N LYS A 696 -34.90 7.43 -53.09
CA LYS A 696 -34.58 6.08 -53.64
C LYS A 696 -33.83 6.04 -55.00
N VAL A 697 -33.01 4.96 -55.15
CA VAL A 697 -32.63 4.21 -56.39
C VAL A 697 -31.57 4.79 -57.36
N GLY A 698 -30.44 4.05 -57.53
CA GLY A 698 -30.18 3.39 -58.83
C GLY A 698 -28.94 3.72 -59.73
N SER A 699 -27.78 3.10 -59.44
CA SER A 699 -26.81 2.52 -60.41
C SER A 699 -25.63 3.30 -61.06
N ARG A 700 -24.45 2.63 -60.98
CA ARG A 700 -23.27 2.52 -61.89
C ARG A 700 -22.41 3.73 -62.37
N GLN A 701 -21.15 3.68 -61.89
CA GLN A 701 -19.85 3.81 -62.61
C GLN A 701 -19.11 5.16 -62.82
N ARG A 702 -17.77 5.04 -62.68
CA ARG A 702 -16.62 5.88 -63.09
C ARG A 702 -16.12 7.04 -62.17
N ASN A 703 -14.93 6.79 -61.60
CA ASN A 703 -13.84 7.75 -61.30
C ASN A 703 -13.35 8.47 -62.60
N PRO A 704 -12.55 9.56 -62.56
CA PRO A 704 -11.55 9.90 -61.51
C PRO A 704 -11.34 11.40 -61.12
N ASN A 705 -10.46 11.61 -60.12
CA ASN A 705 -9.65 12.81 -59.78
C ASN A 705 -10.33 14.07 -59.20
N GLY A 706 -9.67 14.76 -58.25
CA GLY A 706 -10.09 16.13 -57.88
C GLY A 706 -9.67 16.83 -56.57
N PHE A 707 -8.78 16.30 -55.72
CA PHE A 707 -8.04 17.01 -54.64
C PHE A 707 -8.74 17.83 -53.50
N SER A 708 -8.13 17.70 -52.31
CA SER A 708 -8.16 18.64 -51.15
C SER A 708 -9.44 18.75 -50.28
N LYS A 709 -9.54 17.88 -49.26
CA LYS A 709 -10.35 18.15 -48.06
C LYS A 709 -9.51 18.84 -46.99
N ARG A 710 -10.00 19.94 -46.43
CA ARG A 710 -9.50 20.52 -45.17
C ARG A 710 -9.74 19.51 -44.04
N ILE A 711 -8.68 19.09 -43.35
CA ILE A 711 -8.79 18.21 -42.18
C ILE A 711 -9.11 19.08 -40.96
N ARG A 712 -10.26 18.84 -40.32
CA ARG A 712 -10.50 19.24 -38.93
C ARG A 712 -9.59 18.39 -38.04
N MET A 713 -8.64 19.01 -37.34
CA MET A 713 -8.01 18.36 -36.19
C MET A 713 -9.09 18.06 -35.16
N LYS A 714 -9.03 16.84 -34.60
CA LYS A 714 -9.95 16.33 -33.58
C LYS A 714 -9.07 15.94 -32.40
N ASP A 715 -9.28 16.58 -31.26
CA ASP A 715 -8.40 16.41 -30.11
C ASP A 715 -8.33 14.95 -29.67
N SER A 716 -7.12 14.40 -29.74
CA SER A 716 -6.82 13.01 -29.40
C SER A 716 -6.51 12.89 -27.91
N LYS A 717 -7.54 13.03 -27.06
CA LYS A 717 -7.43 12.55 -25.67
C LYS A 717 -7.19 11.04 -25.69
N ARG A 718 -6.06 10.58 -25.14
CA ARG A 718 -5.83 9.14 -24.88
C ARG A 718 -6.93 8.66 -23.94
N LYS A 719 -7.65 7.61 -24.32
CA LYS A 719 -8.69 6.98 -23.49
C LYS A 719 -8.19 5.62 -22.99
N PRO A 720 -8.47 5.24 -21.73
CA PRO A 720 -8.20 3.88 -21.26
C PRO A 720 -9.04 2.87 -22.07
N ASN A 721 -8.41 1.74 -22.38
CA ASN A 721 -8.92 0.78 -23.36
C ASN A 721 -9.94 -0.19 -22.72
N LYS A 722 -11.20 0.25 -22.54
CA LYS A 722 -12.27 -0.62 -22.02
C LYS A 722 -12.68 -1.69 -23.05
N SER A 723 -12.02 -2.84 -23.01
CA SER A 723 -12.36 -4.02 -23.82
C SER A 723 -12.40 -5.35 -23.04
N ILE A 724 -13.09 -5.37 -21.90
CA ILE A 724 -13.58 -6.63 -21.32
C ILE A 724 -15.01 -6.84 -21.83
N LYS A 725 -15.17 -7.77 -22.79
CA LYS A 725 -16.49 -8.33 -23.10
C LYS A 725 -16.76 -9.45 -22.10
N GLU A 726 -17.63 -9.19 -21.13
CA GLU A 726 -18.16 -10.24 -20.26
C GLU A 726 -18.81 -11.34 -21.11
N LEU A 727 -18.58 -12.60 -20.71
CA LEU A 727 -19.18 -13.75 -21.37
C LEU A 727 -20.63 -13.91 -20.90
N ASP A 728 -21.59 -13.77 -21.82
CA ASP A 728 -23.01 -14.07 -21.57
C ASP A 728 -23.19 -15.55 -21.16
N PRO A 729 -23.65 -15.84 -19.92
CA PRO A 729 -23.82 -17.21 -19.44
C PRO A 729 -24.88 -18.00 -20.21
N ASN A 730 -25.94 -17.33 -20.65
CA ASN A 730 -27.10 -17.98 -21.28
C ASN A 730 -26.76 -18.56 -22.64
N ARG A 731 -25.90 -17.85 -23.38
CA ARG A 731 -25.39 -18.29 -24.68
C ARG A 731 -24.54 -19.57 -24.62
N TRP A 732 -23.95 -19.88 -23.47
CA TRP A 732 -23.21 -21.13 -23.27
C TRP A 732 -24.09 -22.31 -22.87
N ALA A 733 -25.20 -22.06 -22.16
CA ALA A 733 -26.21 -23.09 -21.89
C ALA A 733 -26.80 -23.65 -23.20
N GLU A 734 -27.08 -22.80 -24.19
CA GLU A 734 -27.53 -23.23 -25.52
C GLU A 734 -26.49 -24.08 -26.28
N ILE A 735 -25.20 -23.80 -26.10
CA ILE A 735 -24.11 -24.54 -26.77
C ILE A 735 -23.98 -25.94 -26.15
N LEU A 736 -24.06 -26.06 -24.83
CA LEU A 736 -24.05 -27.35 -24.13
C LEU A 736 -25.31 -28.18 -24.44
N ALA A 737 -26.48 -27.55 -24.51
CA ALA A 737 -27.71 -28.21 -24.95
C ALA A 737 -27.61 -28.77 -26.39
N LYS A 738 -26.92 -28.06 -27.29
CA LYS A 738 -26.66 -28.54 -28.67
C LYS A 738 -25.62 -29.66 -28.74
N ALA A 739 -24.65 -29.71 -27.82
CA ALA A 739 -23.66 -30.78 -27.77
C ALA A 739 -24.29 -32.13 -27.36
N ASN A 740 -25.26 -32.11 -26.44
CA ASN A 740 -25.94 -33.30 -25.95
C ASN A 740 -27.04 -33.83 -26.89
N ALA A 741 -27.32 -33.16 -28.02
CA ALA A 741 -28.48 -33.43 -28.89
C ALA A 741 -28.17 -34.31 -30.13
N LYS A 742 -27.13 -35.16 -30.09
CA LYS A 742 -26.80 -36.10 -31.18
C LYS A 742 -26.57 -37.55 -30.72
N PRO A 743 -27.61 -38.39 -30.71
CA PRO A 743 -27.49 -39.84 -30.84
C PRO A 743 -27.63 -40.26 -32.32
N GLY A 744 -26.89 -41.29 -32.76
CA GLY A 744 -27.14 -41.88 -34.10
C GLY A 744 -25.95 -42.54 -34.80
N ALA A 745 -25.44 -43.66 -34.28
CA ALA A 745 -24.74 -44.68 -35.06
C ALA A 745 -25.08 -46.06 -34.45
N ALA A 746 -25.27 -47.08 -35.30
CA ALA A 746 -26.06 -48.26 -34.95
C ALA A 746 -25.31 -49.37 -34.19
N LEU A 747 -26.09 -50.17 -33.46
CA LEU A 747 -25.67 -51.42 -32.81
C LEU A 747 -25.34 -52.53 -33.83
N PRO A 748 -24.28 -53.33 -33.59
CA PRO A 748 -24.20 -54.72 -34.01
C PRO A 748 -24.80 -55.69 -32.96
N THR A 749 -25.30 -56.80 -33.47
CA THR A 749 -26.09 -57.87 -32.84
C THR A 749 -25.40 -58.62 -31.69
N GLU A 750 -26.22 -59.22 -30.82
CA GLU A 750 -25.81 -60.20 -29.78
C GLU A 750 -25.05 -61.40 -30.34
N GLN A 751 -24.04 -61.86 -29.60
CA GLN A 751 -23.59 -63.25 -29.58
C GLN A 751 -23.40 -63.69 -28.12
N THR A 752 -23.87 -64.90 -27.81
CA THR A 752 -23.97 -65.46 -26.44
C THR A 752 -22.88 -66.50 -26.16
N LEU A 753 -22.54 -66.66 -24.86
CA LEU A 753 -21.68 -67.70 -24.25
C LEU A 753 -20.15 -67.48 -24.44
N GLU A 754 -19.26 -67.84 -23.51
CA GLU A 754 -19.35 -68.71 -22.31
C GLU A 754 -18.73 -68.07 -21.04
N GLU A 755 -19.13 -68.53 -19.84
CA GLU A 755 -18.32 -68.39 -18.61
C GLU A 755 -17.29 -69.52 -18.50
N PRO A 756 -16.08 -69.24 -17.96
CA PRO A 756 -15.34 -70.28 -17.26
C PRO A 756 -14.82 -69.86 -15.87
N SER A 757 -15.36 -70.58 -14.87
CA SER A 757 -14.69 -71.07 -13.65
C SER A 757 -13.82 -70.13 -12.79
N THR A 758 -14.31 -69.93 -11.57
CA THR A 758 -13.54 -69.63 -10.36
C THR A 758 -12.29 -70.49 -10.18
N VAL A 759 -11.15 -69.88 -9.82
CA VAL A 759 -10.03 -70.58 -9.17
C VAL A 759 -9.82 -69.98 -7.78
N ILE A 760 -9.99 -70.80 -6.76
CA ILE A 760 -9.78 -70.45 -5.35
C ILE A 760 -8.29 -70.61 -5.03
N ILE A 761 -7.65 -69.55 -4.53
CA ILE A 761 -6.35 -69.64 -3.83
C ILE A 761 -6.47 -68.92 -2.49
N GLN A 762 -6.41 -69.68 -1.40
CA GLN A 762 -6.36 -69.15 -0.03
C GLN A 762 -4.95 -68.65 0.30
N PRO A 763 -4.83 -67.53 1.03
CA PRO A 763 -3.72 -67.27 1.94
C PRO A 763 -4.06 -67.72 3.36
N ARG A 764 -3.12 -68.37 4.05
CA ARG A 764 -3.25 -68.73 5.47
C ARG A 764 -2.96 -67.55 6.40
N LEU A 765 -3.77 -67.47 7.46
CA LEU A 765 -3.54 -66.93 8.82
C LEU A 765 -2.25 -66.10 9.09
N GLN A 766 -2.44 -64.91 9.69
CA GLN A 766 -2.03 -64.52 11.07
C GLN A 766 -2.03 -62.98 11.20
N PHE A 767 -2.29 -62.32 12.35
CA PHE A 767 -3.04 -62.64 13.57
C PHE A 767 -3.21 -61.30 14.35
N LEU A 768 -4.35 -61.08 15.03
CA LEU A 768 -4.59 -60.13 16.15
C LEU A 768 -3.89 -58.75 16.19
N LEU A 769 -4.67 -57.65 16.20
CA LEU A 769 -5.13 -56.99 17.45
C LEU A 769 -6.01 -55.76 17.18
N GLU A 770 -7.27 -55.79 17.62
CA GLU A 770 -8.15 -54.64 17.78
C GLU A 770 -8.89 -54.70 19.13
N PHE A 771 -9.51 -53.58 19.49
CA PHE A 771 -10.44 -53.35 20.62
C PHE A 771 -9.85 -53.22 22.04
N VAL A 772 -9.69 -51.95 22.43
CA VAL A 772 -9.94 -51.47 23.81
C VAL A 772 -10.95 -50.32 23.75
N THR A 773 -12.24 -50.65 23.82
CA THR A 773 -13.29 -49.74 24.35
C THR A 773 -14.49 -50.56 24.82
N GLN A 774 -14.65 -50.74 26.13
CA GLN A 774 -15.99 -50.64 26.73
C GLN A 774 -15.93 -50.30 28.22
N SER A 775 -16.94 -49.57 28.66
CA SER A 775 -17.01 -48.82 29.91
C SER A 775 -17.32 -49.70 31.12
N ASN A 776 -16.64 -49.42 32.23
CA ASN A 776 -17.00 -49.94 33.55
C ASN A 776 -18.39 -49.43 33.99
N SER A 777 -19.24 -50.34 34.44
CA SER A 777 -20.30 -50.01 35.41
C SER A 777 -20.72 -51.23 36.24
N GLN A 778 -20.73 -51.07 37.57
CA GLN A 778 -21.38 -51.95 38.57
C GLN A 778 -20.74 -53.36 38.76
N LYS A 779 -20.81 -54.04 39.93
CA LYS A 779 -21.12 -53.68 41.33
C LYS A 779 -20.76 -54.87 42.25
N ILE A 780 -20.37 -54.58 43.51
CA ILE A 780 -20.70 -55.32 44.76
C ILE A 780 -20.14 -56.75 45.00
N SER A 781 -19.55 -56.92 46.20
CA SER A 781 -19.32 -58.16 46.98
C SER A 781 -18.37 -59.21 46.38
N THR A 782 -17.54 -59.92 47.17
CA THR A 782 -17.40 -60.03 48.64
C THR A 782 -15.96 -59.84 49.08
#